data_AF-A0A520LEA2-F1
#
_entry.id   AF-A0A520LEA2-F1
#
_cell.length_a   1.000
_cell.length_b   1.000
_cell.length_c   1.000
_cell.angle_alpha   90.00
_cell.angle_beta   90.00
_cell.angle_gamma   90.00
#
_symmetry.space_group_name_H-M   'P 1'
#
loop_
_entity.id
_entity.type
_entity.pdbx_description
1 polymer ?
#
loop_
_entity_poly.entity_id
_entity_poly.type
_entity_poly.pdbx_seq_one_letter_code
_entity_poly.pdbx_strand_id
1 'polypeptide(L)'
;TKMAIAIFCNDRQLFETTVRYAIAGAGNGSIPHTIVSPSGQCQESSRAQHYAQLGLGLLACAAEVAWNQGVDLYGWRDNRILAGFEYCAKYGLGEDVDYQPYLDRTGKYGIGGRNNPYTKISPASRGNFYPIFERPFNHYVKRRRIEAPYSAQVVTKKRPEGHSGDHIGLGTLTHWRPPFETAKTTKPPGVPAGLIARTTREGIRITWVGSVEPDSCVDAQSYTVYRSTDSSGPYQKVATQISSPGYHDTNANSGTLYFYTITASNETGTSASSAKLAASSGLPGGFMSMDVGKVGLPGYSEFNGQTFTMEGEGHDVGGTDDSFHFAYAPMTGDGTITARVVRPMSSQWTKPGVMMRETLAADSRHASVLLLPHWSGALVTRSKKGGETTTNKARHLGEKHVIKKNRLSTPYWLRLIRFRNRFTGYMSADGYNWKDLGSVEIPMAQTFYVGLPACSQLNKVTTTVTYDHVSIPTWRTPPSDGNEDLIAARPEPRWHKTPWFERHRAFNARVKKGNVDLLMIGDSITHWWDKEGESGGKKIWDQYYAKRNAVNLAISGDRTEHVLWRLENGNIDGISPKLAILMIGTNNHSSSPPEVTARDIRLIVGKLRIKLPKTKILVLGIFPRGGNDDDTARQKNMKVNKLICNIGDEDRMIHYRDIGATFLDGRRMKPDLIPDGTHPNQKGYAAWAEAMEPIVSKLLGETNPVAK
;
A
#
# COMPACT_ATOMS: atom_id res chain seq x y z
N THR A 1 7.12 -4.34 -23.37
CA THR A 1 7.82 -3.10 -22.96
C THR A 1 8.58 -3.22 -21.66
N LYS A 2 7.94 -3.39 -20.49
CA LYS A 2 8.65 -3.43 -19.19
C LYS A 2 9.81 -4.44 -19.13
N MET A 3 9.61 -5.64 -19.67
CA MET A 3 10.66 -6.67 -19.70
C MET A 3 11.86 -6.23 -20.53
N ALA A 4 11.65 -5.65 -21.71
CA ALA A 4 12.73 -5.13 -22.54
C ALA A 4 13.50 -3.98 -21.86
N ILE A 5 12.79 -3.07 -21.17
CA ILE A 5 13.41 -2.02 -20.36
C ILE A 5 14.26 -2.64 -19.25
N ALA A 6 13.75 -3.67 -18.57
CA ALA A 6 14.49 -4.36 -17.51
C ALA A 6 15.81 -4.95 -18.03
N ILE A 7 15.80 -5.58 -19.20
CA ILE A 7 17.02 -6.13 -19.82
C ILE A 7 17.97 -5.00 -20.23
N PHE A 8 17.48 -3.98 -20.92
CA PHE A 8 18.29 -2.85 -21.38
C PHE A 8 18.96 -2.10 -20.22
N CYS A 9 18.25 -1.93 -19.11
CA CYS A 9 18.76 -1.25 -17.91
C CYS A 9 19.47 -2.18 -16.92
N ASN A 10 19.59 -3.49 -17.21
CA ASN A 10 20.08 -4.50 -16.28
C ASN A 10 19.36 -4.47 -14.90
N ASP A 11 18.06 -4.21 -14.91
CA ASP A 11 17.23 -4.10 -13.70
C ASP A 11 16.55 -5.45 -13.40
N ARG A 12 17.19 -6.25 -12.53
CA ARG A 12 16.65 -7.54 -12.11
C ARG A 12 15.29 -7.42 -11.41
N GLN A 13 15.06 -6.38 -10.63
CA GLN A 13 13.81 -6.22 -9.88
C GLN A 13 12.63 -5.94 -10.81
N LEU A 14 12.83 -5.11 -11.84
CA LEU A 14 11.82 -4.86 -12.86
C LEU A 14 11.56 -6.10 -13.72
N PHE A 15 12.61 -6.88 -14.04
CA PHE A 15 12.46 -8.15 -14.75
C PHE A 15 11.58 -9.12 -13.95
N GLU A 16 11.90 -9.33 -12.68
CA GLU A 16 11.14 -10.19 -11.75
C GLU A 16 9.69 -9.75 -11.60
N THR A 17 9.47 -8.44 -11.44
CA THR A 17 8.12 -7.88 -11.38
C THR A 17 7.34 -8.13 -12.67
N THR A 18 8.02 -8.12 -13.82
CA THR A 18 7.39 -8.36 -15.12
C THR A 18 7.08 -9.85 -15.35
N VAL A 19 7.99 -10.76 -14.99
CA VAL A 19 7.74 -12.21 -15.05
C VAL A 19 6.58 -12.57 -14.12
N ARG A 20 6.59 -12.07 -12.87
CA ARG A 20 5.48 -12.29 -11.92
C ARG A 20 4.15 -11.76 -12.45
N TYR A 21 4.14 -10.60 -13.11
CA TYR A 21 2.94 -10.10 -13.78
C TYR A 21 2.50 -11.01 -14.94
N ALA A 22 3.42 -11.56 -15.73
CA ALA A 22 3.06 -12.46 -16.83
C ALA A 22 2.31 -13.70 -16.33
N ILE A 23 2.67 -14.25 -15.17
CA ILE A 23 2.07 -15.50 -14.68
C ILE A 23 0.96 -15.33 -13.62
N ALA A 24 0.89 -14.19 -12.94
CA ALA A 24 -0.11 -13.92 -11.90
C ALA A 24 -0.61 -12.46 -11.84
N GLY A 25 -0.34 -11.68 -12.89
CA GLY A 25 -0.75 -10.28 -12.96
C GLY A 25 -2.27 -10.12 -13.00
N ALA A 26 -2.73 -9.05 -12.35
CA ALA A 26 -4.15 -8.76 -12.16
C ALA A 26 -4.93 -8.45 -13.46
N GLY A 27 -4.27 -8.15 -14.58
CA GLY A 27 -4.91 -7.66 -15.81
C GLY A 27 -4.83 -8.65 -16.97
N ASN A 28 -5.58 -8.36 -18.04
CA ASN A 28 -5.73 -9.24 -19.21
C ASN A 28 -4.44 -9.57 -19.98
N GLY A 29 -3.34 -8.86 -19.71
CA GLY A 29 -2.04 -9.11 -20.33
C GLY A 29 -1.20 -10.19 -19.65
N SER A 30 -1.68 -10.79 -18.56
CA SER A 30 -1.05 -12.00 -17.99
C SER A 30 -1.51 -13.23 -18.78
N ILE A 31 -0.65 -14.24 -18.89
CA ILE A 31 -0.93 -15.51 -19.58
C ILE A 31 -2.28 -16.12 -19.18
N PRO A 32 -2.63 -16.28 -17.87
CA PRO A 32 -3.91 -16.88 -17.48
C PRO A 32 -5.15 -16.02 -17.80
N HIS A 33 -4.97 -14.74 -18.12
CA HIS A 33 -6.07 -13.85 -18.51
C HIS A 33 -6.06 -13.50 -20.00
N THR A 34 -4.96 -13.75 -20.71
CA THR A 34 -4.92 -13.73 -22.18
C THR A 34 -5.49 -15.04 -22.74
N ILE A 35 -5.11 -16.19 -22.18
CA ILE A 35 -5.48 -17.53 -22.65
C ILE A 35 -6.33 -18.21 -21.57
N VAL A 36 -7.65 -18.11 -21.75
CA VAL A 36 -8.63 -18.23 -20.66
C VAL A 36 -9.21 -19.63 -20.50
N SER A 37 -9.05 -20.48 -21.51
CA SER A 37 -9.45 -21.89 -21.45
C SER A 37 -8.25 -22.83 -21.58
N PRO A 38 -8.37 -24.09 -21.11
CA PRO A 38 -7.41 -25.14 -21.42
C PRO A 38 -7.29 -25.42 -22.92
N SER A 39 -8.36 -25.21 -23.70
CA SER A 39 -8.34 -25.41 -25.16
C SER A 39 -7.50 -24.37 -25.92
N GLY A 40 -7.06 -23.29 -25.26
CA GLY A 40 -6.26 -22.22 -25.89
C GLY A 40 -7.08 -21.00 -26.31
N GLN A 41 -8.37 -20.95 -26.00
CA GLN A 41 -9.21 -19.78 -26.30
C GLN A 41 -8.60 -18.52 -25.69
N CYS A 42 -8.39 -17.51 -26.53
CA CYS A 42 -7.93 -16.20 -26.07
C CYS A 42 -9.12 -15.33 -25.65
N GLN A 43 -8.94 -14.45 -24.66
CA GLN A 43 -10.00 -13.56 -24.17
C GLN A 43 -10.63 -12.65 -25.24
N GLU A 44 -9.87 -12.32 -26.30
CA GLU A 44 -10.31 -11.45 -27.40
C GLU A 44 -10.94 -12.22 -28.58
N SER A 45 -10.98 -13.56 -28.52
CA SER A 45 -11.43 -14.42 -29.64
C SER A 45 -12.88 -14.15 -30.04
N SER A 46 -13.69 -13.66 -29.10
CA SER A 46 -15.09 -13.33 -29.33
C SER A 46 -15.29 -11.94 -29.95
N ARG A 47 -14.26 -11.09 -29.95
CA ARG A 47 -14.29 -9.74 -30.55
C ARG A 47 -13.78 -9.76 -31.99
N ALA A 48 -12.51 -10.12 -32.19
CA ALA A 48 -11.93 -10.37 -33.52
C ALA A 48 -10.60 -11.12 -33.41
N GLN A 49 -10.28 -11.93 -34.42
CA GLN A 49 -9.09 -12.79 -34.40
C GLN A 49 -7.78 -12.00 -34.40
N HIS A 50 -7.73 -10.82 -35.05
CA HIS A 50 -6.51 -10.00 -35.04
C HIS A 50 -6.16 -9.45 -33.66
N TYR A 51 -7.14 -9.26 -32.77
CA TYR A 51 -6.87 -8.84 -31.38
C TYR A 51 -6.40 -9.99 -30.48
N ALA A 52 -6.87 -11.21 -30.73
CA ALA A 52 -6.29 -12.40 -30.09
C ALA A 52 -4.82 -12.56 -30.51
N GLN A 53 -4.54 -12.44 -31.82
CA GLN A 53 -3.18 -12.47 -32.36
C GLN A 53 -2.29 -11.35 -31.80
N LEU A 54 -2.83 -10.15 -31.56
CA LEU A 54 -2.09 -9.06 -30.92
C LEU A 54 -1.55 -9.46 -29.54
N GLY A 55 -2.41 -10.04 -28.69
CA GLY A 55 -2.00 -10.49 -27.35
C GLY A 55 -0.97 -11.62 -27.42
N LEU A 56 -1.21 -12.63 -28.27
CA LEU A 56 -0.33 -13.78 -28.44
C LEU A 56 1.07 -13.40 -28.95
N GLY A 57 1.16 -12.53 -29.96
CA GLY A 57 2.44 -12.08 -30.52
C GLY A 57 3.29 -11.35 -29.47
N LEU A 58 2.68 -10.46 -28.68
CA LEU A 58 3.36 -9.75 -27.60
C LEU A 58 3.78 -10.69 -26.45
N LEU A 59 2.96 -11.70 -26.11
CA LEU A 59 3.34 -12.73 -25.13
C LEU A 59 4.52 -13.57 -25.62
N ALA A 60 4.53 -13.99 -26.89
CA ALA A 60 5.66 -14.71 -27.47
C ALA A 60 6.94 -13.87 -27.48
N CYS A 61 6.86 -12.56 -27.76
CA CYS A 61 8.00 -11.66 -27.60
C CYS A 61 8.54 -11.66 -26.16
N ALA A 62 7.65 -11.56 -25.16
CA ALA A 62 8.06 -11.57 -23.75
C ALA A 62 8.64 -12.93 -23.33
N ALA A 63 8.04 -14.03 -23.80
CA ALA A 63 8.52 -15.38 -23.52
C ALA A 63 9.92 -15.63 -24.11
N GLU A 64 10.21 -15.11 -25.30
CA GLU A 64 11.55 -15.20 -25.89
C GLU A 64 12.59 -14.40 -25.10
N VAL A 65 12.24 -13.19 -24.67
CA VAL A 65 13.13 -12.39 -23.82
C VAL A 65 13.41 -13.13 -22.51
N ALA A 66 12.38 -13.70 -21.88
CA ALA A 66 12.55 -14.50 -20.66
C ALA A 66 13.38 -15.77 -20.90
N TRP A 67 13.17 -16.47 -22.02
CA TRP A 67 13.96 -17.64 -22.41
C TRP A 67 15.44 -17.31 -22.46
N ASN A 68 15.81 -16.19 -23.10
CA ASN A 68 17.21 -15.76 -23.18
C ASN A 68 17.82 -15.38 -21.82
N GLN A 69 17.00 -15.20 -20.78
CA GLN A 69 17.44 -15.03 -19.39
C GLN A 69 17.41 -16.35 -18.59
N GLY A 70 17.16 -17.48 -19.26
CA GLY A 70 17.04 -18.80 -18.68
C GLY A 70 15.74 -19.02 -17.89
N VAL A 71 14.66 -18.33 -18.27
CA VAL A 71 13.33 -18.44 -17.65
C VAL A 71 12.31 -18.95 -18.67
N ASP A 72 11.76 -20.13 -18.44
CA ASP A 72 10.87 -20.81 -19.38
C ASP A 72 9.39 -20.39 -19.24
N LEU A 73 9.08 -19.19 -19.75
CA LEU A 73 7.68 -18.74 -19.87
C LEU A 73 6.90 -19.49 -20.95
N TYR A 74 7.57 -20.07 -21.94
CA TYR A 74 6.91 -20.84 -23.00
C TYR A 74 6.32 -22.14 -22.44
N GLY A 75 7.04 -22.81 -21.54
CA GLY A 75 6.62 -24.04 -20.86
C GLY A 75 5.58 -23.84 -19.75
N TRP A 76 5.33 -22.59 -19.33
CA TRP A 76 4.46 -22.31 -18.18
C TRP A 76 3.02 -22.84 -18.38
N ARG A 77 2.51 -23.57 -17.36
CA ARG A 77 1.20 -24.26 -17.33
C ARG A 77 0.92 -25.07 -18.61
N ASP A 78 1.76 -26.07 -18.84
CA ASP A 78 1.61 -27.05 -19.92
C ASP A 78 1.60 -26.39 -21.30
N ASN A 79 2.61 -25.55 -21.56
CA ASN A 79 2.74 -24.79 -22.81
C ASN A 79 1.51 -23.92 -23.11
N ARG A 80 1.01 -23.18 -22.11
CA ARG A 80 -0.23 -22.40 -22.26
C ARG A 80 -0.19 -21.43 -23.44
N ILE A 81 0.98 -20.84 -23.72
CA ILE A 81 1.18 -19.95 -24.86
C ILE A 81 0.97 -20.72 -26.18
N LEU A 82 1.56 -21.92 -26.34
CA LEU A 82 1.35 -22.77 -27.51
C LEU A 82 -0.13 -23.10 -27.73
N ALA A 83 -0.87 -23.46 -26.68
CA ALA A 83 -2.29 -23.74 -26.80
C ALA A 83 -3.05 -22.56 -27.43
N GLY A 84 -2.71 -21.33 -27.04
CA GLY A 84 -3.25 -20.10 -27.64
C GLY A 84 -2.93 -19.96 -29.13
N PHE A 85 -1.68 -20.23 -29.52
CA PHE A 85 -1.27 -20.22 -30.92
C PHE A 85 -1.96 -21.30 -31.74
N GLU A 86 -2.04 -22.54 -31.24
CA GLU A 86 -2.71 -23.65 -31.94
C GLU A 86 -4.20 -23.42 -32.07
N TYR A 87 -4.88 -22.90 -31.04
CA TYR A 87 -6.28 -22.52 -31.12
C TYR A 87 -6.54 -21.47 -32.21
N CYS A 88 -5.72 -20.40 -32.21
CA CYS A 88 -5.83 -19.32 -33.18
C CYS A 88 -5.51 -19.78 -34.60
N ALA A 89 -4.49 -20.63 -34.76
CA ALA A 89 -4.11 -21.20 -36.04
C ALA A 89 -5.22 -22.11 -36.59
N LYS A 90 -5.69 -23.05 -35.78
CA LYS A 90 -6.78 -23.98 -36.12
C LYS A 90 -8.01 -23.23 -36.62
N TYR A 91 -8.52 -22.28 -35.83
CA TYR A 91 -9.68 -21.50 -36.23
C TYR A 91 -9.43 -20.67 -37.50
N GLY A 92 -8.26 -20.04 -37.61
CA GLY A 92 -7.90 -19.26 -38.79
C GLY A 92 -7.78 -20.08 -40.06
N LEU A 93 -7.39 -21.36 -39.98
CA LEU A 93 -7.25 -22.27 -41.12
C LEU A 93 -8.59 -22.76 -41.68
N GLY A 94 -9.71 -22.46 -41.00
CA GLY A 94 -11.05 -22.83 -41.43
C GLY A 94 -11.68 -23.93 -40.58
N GLU A 95 -10.92 -24.53 -39.67
CA GLU A 95 -11.40 -25.55 -38.74
C GLU A 95 -12.26 -24.96 -37.63
N ASP A 96 -13.15 -25.78 -37.07
CA ASP A 96 -13.92 -25.41 -35.89
C ASP A 96 -13.12 -25.59 -34.60
N VAL A 97 -13.44 -24.74 -33.63
CA VAL A 97 -12.82 -24.73 -32.30
C VAL A 97 -13.90 -24.66 -31.24
N ASP A 98 -13.63 -25.29 -30.09
CA ASP A 98 -14.51 -25.18 -28.94
C ASP A 98 -14.49 -23.74 -28.39
N TYR A 99 -15.64 -23.09 -28.37
CA TYR A 99 -15.80 -21.75 -27.81
C TYR A 99 -16.57 -21.82 -26.51
N GLN A 100 -15.91 -21.40 -25.43
CA GLN A 100 -16.47 -21.32 -24.10
C GLN A 100 -16.87 -19.86 -23.81
N PRO A 101 -18.13 -19.59 -23.43
CA PRO A 101 -18.54 -18.27 -22.98
C PRO A 101 -17.64 -17.80 -21.83
N TYR A 102 -17.14 -16.58 -21.96
CA TYR A 102 -16.19 -15.99 -21.02
C TYR A 102 -16.56 -14.52 -20.82
N LEU A 103 -16.35 -14.01 -19.61
CA LEU A 103 -16.35 -12.58 -19.31
C LEU A 103 -14.96 -12.21 -18.79
N ASP A 104 -14.35 -11.21 -19.41
CA ASP A 104 -13.00 -10.81 -19.05
C ASP A 104 -12.94 -10.16 -17.66
N ARG A 105 -11.73 -10.13 -17.11
CA ARG A 105 -11.46 -9.56 -15.77
C ARG A 105 -11.87 -8.10 -15.64
N THR A 106 -11.98 -7.36 -16.76
CA THR A 106 -12.43 -5.96 -16.74
C THR A 106 -13.95 -5.81 -16.76
N GLY A 107 -14.70 -6.89 -16.98
CA GLY A 107 -16.16 -6.89 -17.16
C GLY A 107 -16.61 -6.17 -18.44
N LYS A 108 -15.73 -6.02 -19.42
CA LYS A 108 -15.98 -5.25 -20.65
C LYS A 108 -16.24 -6.13 -21.86
N TYR A 109 -15.49 -7.22 -21.98
CA TYR A 109 -15.48 -8.10 -23.16
C TYR A 109 -15.98 -9.49 -22.79
N GLY A 110 -16.83 -10.05 -23.65
CA GLY A 110 -17.45 -11.35 -23.43
C GLY A 110 -18.91 -11.29 -23.01
N ILE A 111 -19.44 -12.42 -22.53
CA ILE A 111 -20.87 -12.57 -22.19
C ILE A 111 -21.24 -11.71 -20.97
N GLY A 112 -22.29 -10.89 -21.08
CA GLY A 112 -22.72 -9.97 -20.02
C GLY A 112 -21.90 -8.69 -19.87
N GLY A 113 -20.91 -8.45 -20.76
CA GLY A 113 -20.13 -7.21 -20.80
C GLY A 113 -20.86 -6.04 -21.47
N ARG A 114 -20.39 -4.80 -21.21
CA ARG A 114 -21.01 -3.54 -21.68
C ARG A 114 -21.07 -3.37 -23.21
N ASN A 115 -20.23 -4.08 -23.98
CA ASN A 115 -20.07 -3.88 -25.44
C ASN A 115 -20.36 -5.14 -26.28
N ASN A 116 -21.64 -5.53 -26.37
CA ASN A 116 -22.23 -6.68 -27.09
C ASN A 116 -22.15 -8.05 -26.38
N PRO A 117 -23.24 -8.85 -26.42
CA PRO A 117 -23.26 -10.21 -25.91
C PRO A 117 -22.48 -11.12 -26.87
N TYR A 118 -21.16 -11.19 -26.68
CA TYR A 118 -20.35 -12.12 -27.45
C TYR A 118 -20.63 -13.55 -26.96
N THR A 119 -21.59 -14.22 -27.60
CA THR A 119 -22.02 -15.58 -27.28
C THR A 119 -21.33 -16.64 -28.14
N LYS A 120 -20.57 -16.21 -29.15
CA LYS A 120 -19.85 -17.07 -30.09
C LYS A 120 -18.48 -16.48 -30.42
N ILE A 121 -17.59 -17.32 -30.92
CA ILE A 121 -16.31 -16.89 -31.50
C ILE A 121 -16.55 -15.96 -32.70
N SER A 122 -15.72 -14.92 -32.86
CA SER A 122 -15.88 -13.93 -33.92
C SER A 122 -15.24 -14.40 -35.23
N PRO A 123 -15.97 -14.35 -36.36
CA PRO A 123 -15.39 -14.59 -37.67
C PRO A 123 -14.54 -13.40 -38.18
N ALA A 124 -14.57 -12.26 -37.49
CA ALA A 124 -13.84 -11.07 -37.91
C ALA A 124 -12.33 -11.35 -37.97
N SER A 125 -11.74 -11.13 -39.13
CA SER A 125 -10.33 -11.43 -39.44
C SER A 125 -9.94 -12.91 -39.34
N ARG A 126 -10.90 -13.85 -39.38
CA ARG A 126 -10.60 -15.27 -39.54
C ARG A 126 -9.80 -15.49 -40.85
N GLY A 127 -8.73 -16.26 -40.78
CA GLY A 127 -7.81 -16.51 -41.89
C GLY A 127 -6.80 -15.40 -42.19
N ASN A 128 -6.91 -14.23 -41.56
CA ASN A 128 -5.89 -13.19 -41.65
C ASN A 128 -4.82 -13.40 -40.57
N PHE A 129 -3.73 -14.07 -40.95
CA PHE A 129 -2.61 -14.36 -40.05
C PHE A 129 -1.60 -13.22 -39.99
N TYR A 130 -1.39 -12.71 -38.77
CA TYR A 130 -0.33 -11.78 -38.42
C TYR A 130 1.03 -12.50 -38.35
N PRO A 131 2.15 -11.77 -38.48
CA PRO A 131 3.50 -12.33 -38.50
C PRO A 131 4.01 -12.64 -37.09
N ILE A 132 3.36 -13.59 -36.43
CA ILE A 132 3.59 -13.93 -35.02
C ILE A 132 3.91 -15.41 -34.81
N PHE A 133 3.77 -16.26 -35.85
CA PHE A 133 3.82 -17.71 -35.72
C PHE A 133 5.23 -18.27 -35.85
N GLU A 134 6.14 -17.61 -36.58
CA GLU A 134 7.50 -18.13 -36.80
C GLU A 134 8.27 -18.34 -35.51
N ARG A 135 8.27 -17.34 -34.62
CA ARG A 135 8.99 -17.42 -33.35
C ARG A 135 8.53 -18.59 -32.47
N PRO A 136 7.25 -18.67 -32.06
CA PRO A 136 6.78 -19.77 -31.22
C PRO A 136 6.89 -21.11 -31.94
N PHE A 137 6.65 -21.20 -33.25
CA PHE A 137 6.83 -22.45 -33.98
C PHE A 137 8.28 -22.97 -33.89
N ASN A 138 9.27 -22.11 -34.15
CA ASN A 138 10.67 -22.52 -34.05
C ASN A 138 11.08 -22.81 -32.61
N HIS A 139 10.51 -22.12 -31.62
CA HIS A 139 10.70 -22.48 -30.21
C HIS A 139 10.14 -23.88 -29.90
N TYR A 140 8.84 -24.10 -30.11
CA TYR A 140 8.22 -25.36 -29.71
C TYR A 140 8.70 -26.53 -30.57
N VAL A 141 8.63 -26.43 -31.90
CA VAL A 141 8.90 -27.57 -32.79
C VAL A 141 10.39 -27.81 -32.98
N LYS A 142 11.18 -26.74 -33.20
CA LYS A 142 12.61 -26.89 -33.53
C LYS A 142 13.49 -26.91 -32.29
N ARG A 143 13.22 -26.05 -31.29
CA ARG A 143 14.01 -25.98 -30.05
C ARG A 143 13.57 -27.02 -29.02
N ARG A 144 12.27 -27.18 -28.76
CA ARG A 144 11.72 -28.05 -27.70
C ARG A 144 11.18 -29.41 -28.18
N ARG A 145 11.10 -29.64 -29.50
CA ARG A 145 10.51 -30.85 -30.10
C ARG A 145 9.06 -31.13 -29.66
N ILE A 146 8.31 -30.07 -29.41
CA ILE A 146 6.88 -30.10 -29.11
C ILE A 146 6.11 -29.84 -30.40
N GLU A 147 5.14 -30.69 -30.71
CA GLU A 147 4.34 -30.56 -31.93
C GLU A 147 3.45 -29.31 -31.91
N ALA A 148 3.35 -28.65 -33.06
CA ALA A 148 2.49 -27.49 -33.28
C ALA A 148 1.86 -27.58 -34.69
N PRO A 149 1.01 -28.59 -34.96
CA PRO A 149 0.56 -28.94 -36.30
C PRO A 149 -0.16 -27.82 -37.03
N TYR A 150 -0.98 -27.01 -36.35
CA TYR A 150 -1.69 -25.91 -37.00
C TYR A 150 -0.78 -24.71 -37.24
N SER A 151 0.06 -24.35 -36.26
CA SER A 151 1.06 -23.30 -36.43
C SER A 151 2.05 -23.64 -37.56
N ALA A 152 2.41 -24.91 -37.73
CA ALA A 152 3.25 -25.37 -38.83
C ALA A 152 2.64 -25.03 -40.21
N GLN A 153 1.34 -25.29 -40.38
CA GLN A 153 0.63 -24.96 -41.61
C GLN A 153 0.58 -23.46 -41.87
N VAL A 154 0.34 -22.65 -40.82
CA VAL A 154 0.33 -21.18 -40.93
C VAL A 154 1.71 -20.65 -41.33
N VAL A 155 2.77 -21.14 -40.69
CA VAL A 155 4.15 -20.76 -41.01
C VAL A 155 4.49 -21.12 -42.46
N THR A 156 4.17 -22.33 -42.92
CA THR A 156 4.38 -22.74 -44.32
C THR A 156 3.61 -21.85 -45.29
N LYS A 157 2.36 -21.50 -44.98
CA LYS A 157 1.51 -20.64 -45.82
C LYS A 157 2.02 -19.19 -45.88
N LYS A 158 2.62 -18.69 -44.82
CA LYS A 158 2.95 -17.27 -44.65
C LYS A 158 4.39 -16.91 -44.95
N ARG A 159 5.31 -17.87 -45.01
CA ARG A 159 6.74 -17.60 -45.21
C ARG A 159 7.04 -16.89 -46.54
N PRO A 160 7.85 -15.80 -46.53
CA PRO A 160 8.28 -15.02 -45.37
C PRO A 160 7.13 -14.19 -44.76
N GLU A 161 7.01 -14.15 -43.43
CA GLU A 161 5.74 -13.82 -42.71
C GLU A 161 5.13 -12.42 -42.88
N GLY A 162 5.83 -11.45 -43.51
CA GLY A 162 5.35 -10.07 -43.72
C GLY A 162 5.35 -9.23 -42.43
N HIS A 163 4.58 -8.13 -42.37
CA HIS A 163 4.45 -7.25 -41.20
C HIS A 163 2.99 -6.91 -40.88
N SER A 164 2.72 -6.27 -39.73
CA SER A 164 1.42 -5.68 -39.37
C SER A 164 1.62 -4.37 -38.61
N GLY A 165 0.55 -3.60 -38.37
CA GLY A 165 0.62 -2.35 -37.61
C GLY A 165 1.17 -2.49 -36.19
N ASP A 166 1.03 -3.67 -35.57
CA ASP A 166 1.48 -3.93 -34.20
C ASP A 166 2.71 -4.87 -34.11
N HIS A 167 3.08 -5.54 -35.21
CA HIS A 167 4.18 -6.52 -35.23
C HIS A 167 5.06 -6.35 -36.46
N ILE A 168 6.36 -6.22 -36.22
CA ILE A 168 7.39 -5.99 -37.25
C ILE A 168 7.55 -7.21 -38.19
N GLY A 169 7.36 -8.44 -37.67
CA GLY A 169 7.36 -9.67 -38.46
C GLY A 169 8.72 -10.12 -38.99
N LEU A 170 9.73 -10.15 -38.11
CA LEU A 170 11.10 -10.56 -38.43
C LEU A 170 11.41 -12.02 -38.04
N GLY A 171 10.42 -12.82 -37.67
CA GLY A 171 10.60 -14.18 -37.15
C GLY A 171 11.22 -15.14 -38.17
N THR A 172 10.82 -15.10 -39.45
CA THR A 172 11.47 -15.91 -40.50
C THR A 172 12.97 -15.60 -40.59
N LEU A 173 13.37 -14.33 -40.45
CA LEU A 173 14.77 -13.91 -40.53
C LEU A 173 15.56 -14.22 -39.25
N THR A 174 14.96 -13.98 -38.08
CA THR A 174 15.69 -13.92 -36.79
C THR A 174 15.47 -15.13 -35.88
N HIS A 175 14.47 -15.97 -36.16
CA HIS A 175 14.10 -17.10 -35.30
C HIS A 175 14.07 -18.45 -36.02
N TRP A 176 14.11 -18.46 -37.37
CA TRP A 176 14.27 -19.71 -38.12
C TRP A 176 15.53 -20.44 -37.66
N ARG A 177 15.40 -21.75 -37.44
CA ARG A 177 16.51 -22.61 -37.04
C ARG A 177 16.29 -24.06 -37.47
N PRO A 178 17.36 -24.83 -37.71
CA PRO A 178 17.25 -26.28 -37.81
C PRO A 178 16.72 -26.89 -36.49
N PRO A 179 16.16 -28.11 -36.52
CA PRO A 179 15.84 -28.86 -35.30
C PRO A 179 17.07 -28.95 -34.39
N PHE A 180 16.87 -28.72 -33.10
CA PHE A 180 17.94 -28.79 -32.13
C PHE A 180 18.31 -30.25 -31.84
N GLU A 181 19.60 -30.57 -31.94
CA GLU A 181 20.16 -31.85 -31.51
C GLU A 181 20.49 -31.79 -30.02
N THR A 182 20.31 -32.89 -29.28
CA THR A 182 20.53 -32.90 -27.82
C THR A 182 21.95 -32.45 -27.49
N ALA A 183 22.05 -31.29 -26.84
CA ALA A 183 23.32 -30.72 -26.42
C ALA A 183 23.56 -31.01 -24.93
N LYS A 184 24.79 -31.36 -24.58
CA LYS A 184 25.26 -31.45 -23.20
C LYS A 184 25.24 -30.05 -22.58
N THR A 185 24.84 -29.92 -21.32
CA THR A 185 24.84 -28.61 -20.64
C THR A 185 26.27 -28.10 -20.46
N THR A 186 26.47 -26.82 -20.76
CA THR A 186 27.78 -26.16 -20.64
C THR A 186 27.84 -25.13 -19.50
N LYS A 187 26.69 -24.79 -18.92
CA LYS A 187 26.55 -23.85 -17.81
C LYS A 187 25.38 -24.21 -16.89
N PRO A 188 25.31 -23.65 -15.67
CA PRO A 188 24.15 -23.79 -14.80
C PRO A 188 22.86 -23.23 -15.43
N PRO A 189 21.67 -23.64 -14.97
CA PRO A 189 20.41 -23.09 -15.45
C PRO A 189 20.25 -21.60 -15.09
N GLY A 190 19.30 -20.92 -15.76
CA GLY A 190 18.92 -19.56 -15.42
C GLY A 190 18.46 -19.39 -13.97
N VAL A 191 18.67 -18.20 -13.43
CA VAL A 191 18.24 -17.84 -12.06
C VAL A 191 16.71 -17.90 -11.96
N PRO A 192 16.12 -18.68 -11.02
CA PRO A 192 14.68 -18.76 -10.84
C PRO A 192 14.03 -17.37 -10.74
N ALA A 193 12.90 -17.22 -11.41
CA ALA A 193 12.20 -15.93 -11.52
C ALA A 193 10.68 -16.10 -11.43
N GLY A 194 9.98 -14.99 -11.20
CA GLY A 194 8.53 -14.99 -11.14
C GLY A 194 7.99 -15.70 -9.90
N LEU A 195 8.72 -15.66 -8.79
CA LEU A 195 8.29 -16.28 -7.54
C LEU A 195 6.96 -15.67 -7.07
N ILE A 196 6.00 -16.53 -6.71
CA ILE A 196 4.70 -16.19 -6.11
C ILE A 196 4.52 -17.03 -4.86
N ALA A 197 4.04 -16.41 -3.79
CA ALA A 197 3.58 -17.10 -2.60
C ALA A 197 2.06 -17.03 -2.49
N ARG A 198 1.45 -18.14 -2.07
CA ARG A 198 0.05 -18.25 -1.70
C ARG A 198 -0.03 -18.72 -0.26
N THR A 199 -0.72 -17.98 0.58
CA THR A 199 -1.03 -18.41 1.95
C THR A 199 -2.09 -19.51 1.88
N THR A 200 -1.84 -20.65 2.53
CA THR A 200 -2.81 -21.76 2.67
C THR A 200 -3.07 -22.04 4.15
N ARG A 201 -4.01 -22.95 4.46
CA ARG A 201 -4.23 -23.39 5.83
C ARG A 201 -3.05 -24.17 6.41
N GLU A 202 -2.32 -24.90 5.56
CA GLU A 202 -1.17 -25.72 5.96
C GLU A 202 0.17 -24.97 5.91
N GLY A 203 0.23 -23.72 5.43
CA GLY A 203 1.47 -22.94 5.39
C GLY A 203 1.57 -22.01 4.19
N ILE A 204 2.76 -21.92 3.57
CA ILE A 204 3.02 -21.05 2.41
C ILE A 204 3.34 -21.90 1.19
N ARG A 205 2.51 -21.80 0.14
CA ARG A 205 2.78 -22.41 -1.16
C ARG A 205 3.54 -21.42 -2.06
N ILE A 206 4.74 -21.80 -2.46
CA ILE A 206 5.62 -21.01 -3.32
C ILE A 206 5.67 -21.68 -4.69
N THR A 207 5.54 -20.87 -5.75
CA THR A 207 5.66 -21.33 -7.14
C THR A 207 6.50 -20.34 -7.93
N TRP A 208 7.18 -20.81 -8.97
CA TRP A 208 8.01 -19.98 -9.85
C TRP A 208 7.91 -20.47 -11.29
N VAL A 209 8.55 -19.75 -12.21
CA VAL A 209 8.69 -20.20 -13.61
C VAL A 209 9.89 -21.12 -13.70
N GLY A 210 9.78 -22.19 -14.50
CA GLY A 210 10.88 -23.13 -14.72
C GLY A 210 12.16 -22.42 -15.19
N SER A 211 13.30 -22.85 -14.66
CA SER A 211 14.63 -22.41 -15.09
C SER A 211 15.13 -23.33 -16.20
N VAL A 212 15.84 -22.74 -17.17
CA VAL A 212 16.42 -23.45 -18.30
C VAL A 212 17.84 -22.95 -18.57
N GLU A 213 18.70 -23.82 -19.08
CA GLU A 213 19.93 -23.44 -19.76
C GLU A 213 19.58 -23.15 -21.24
N PRO A 214 19.49 -21.88 -21.65
CA PRO A 214 18.82 -21.50 -22.89
C PRO A 214 19.55 -21.91 -24.18
N ASP A 215 20.86 -22.20 -24.11
CA ASP A 215 21.68 -22.56 -25.26
C ASP A 215 21.57 -24.06 -25.57
N SER A 216 21.70 -24.93 -24.55
CA SER A 216 21.47 -26.38 -24.68
C SER A 216 20.00 -26.79 -24.62
N CYS A 217 19.11 -25.88 -24.25
CA CYS A 217 17.68 -26.12 -24.11
C CYS A 217 17.33 -27.18 -23.06
N VAL A 218 18.18 -27.33 -22.03
CA VAL A 218 18.01 -28.29 -20.94
C VAL A 218 17.40 -27.59 -19.73
N ASP A 219 16.29 -28.12 -19.25
CA ASP A 219 15.61 -27.63 -18.06
C ASP A 219 16.45 -27.88 -16.79
N ALA A 220 16.25 -27.07 -15.75
CA ALA A 220 16.85 -27.32 -14.45
C ALA A 220 16.41 -28.69 -13.91
N GLN A 221 17.36 -29.46 -13.40
CA GLN A 221 17.13 -30.81 -12.86
C GLN A 221 16.59 -30.75 -11.42
N SER A 222 17.02 -29.75 -10.65
CA SER A 222 16.49 -29.55 -9.30
C SER A 222 16.52 -28.10 -8.82
N TYR A 223 15.76 -27.83 -7.77
CA TYR A 223 15.76 -26.56 -7.06
C TYR A 223 16.07 -26.76 -5.57
N THR A 224 16.65 -25.73 -4.96
CA THR A 224 16.82 -25.61 -3.51
C THR A 224 16.13 -24.34 -3.03
N VAL A 225 15.29 -24.46 -2.00
CA VAL A 225 14.56 -23.34 -1.38
C VAL A 225 15.23 -22.98 -0.07
N TYR A 226 15.49 -21.69 0.09
CA TYR A 226 16.03 -21.10 1.30
C TYR A 226 15.00 -20.18 1.95
N ARG A 227 14.99 -20.11 3.28
CA ARG A 227 14.07 -19.31 4.09
C ARG A 227 14.80 -18.56 5.19
N SER A 228 14.37 -17.35 5.50
CA SER A 228 14.75 -16.61 6.71
C SER A 228 13.55 -15.86 7.29
N THR A 229 13.59 -15.55 8.58
CA THR A 229 12.69 -14.58 9.22
C THR A 229 13.28 -13.16 9.19
N ASP A 230 14.57 -13.01 8.88
CA ASP A 230 15.22 -11.73 8.65
C ASP A 230 15.44 -11.53 7.16
N SER A 231 15.02 -10.37 6.66
CA SER A 231 15.14 -10.04 5.25
C SER A 231 16.60 -9.97 4.76
N SER A 232 17.54 -9.73 5.68
CA SER A 232 18.99 -9.69 5.48
C SER A 232 19.69 -11.05 5.69
N GLY A 233 18.96 -12.05 6.21
CA GLY A 233 19.47 -13.38 6.52
C GLY A 233 19.94 -13.53 7.97
N PRO A 234 20.61 -14.64 8.32
CA PRO A 234 21.01 -15.74 7.42
C PRO A 234 19.82 -16.52 6.87
N TYR A 235 19.97 -17.07 5.67
CA TYR A 235 18.98 -17.93 5.01
C TYR A 235 19.32 -19.40 5.22
N GLN A 236 18.34 -20.20 5.64
CA GLN A 236 18.48 -21.63 5.89
C GLN A 236 17.85 -22.43 4.75
N LYS A 237 18.47 -23.55 4.37
CA LYS A 237 17.87 -24.50 3.41
C LYS A 237 16.67 -25.17 4.06
N VAL A 238 15.51 -25.07 3.42
CA VAL A 238 14.26 -25.71 3.90
C VAL A 238 13.79 -26.84 2.99
N ALA A 239 14.26 -26.88 1.74
CA ALA A 239 14.05 -27.99 0.82
C ALA A 239 15.13 -28.04 -0.26
N THR A 240 15.47 -29.25 -0.71
CA THR A 240 16.48 -29.54 -1.74
C THR A 240 15.91 -30.59 -2.71
N GLN A 241 16.57 -30.76 -3.86
CA GLN A 241 16.22 -31.78 -4.86
C GLN A 241 14.76 -31.71 -5.34
N ILE A 242 14.18 -30.51 -5.37
CA ILE A 242 12.82 -30.30 -5.88
C ILE A 242 12.87 -30.40 -7.40
N SER A 243 12.14 -31.33 -8.00
CA SER A 243 12.17 -31.59 -9.46
C SER A 243 11.20 -30.72 -10.28
N SER A 244 10.33 -29.97 -9.63
CA SER A 244 9.33 -29.10 -10.28
C SER A 244 9.30 -27.71 -9.65
N PRO A 245 8.84 -26.66 -10.37
CA PRO A 245 8.94 -25.28 -9.91
C PRO A 245 7.87 -24.88 -8.88
N GLY A 246 7.80 -25.63 -7.78
CA GLY A 246 6.88 -25.40 -6.67
C GLY A 246 7.33 -26.06 -5.37
N TYR A 247 6.99 -25.43 -4.25
CA TYR A 247 7.26 -25.91 -2.90
C TYR A 247 6.14 -25.48 -1.95
N HIS A 248 5.72 -26.36 -1.05
CA HIS A 248 4.77 -26.03 0.02
C HIS A 248 5.49 -26.08 1.35
N ASP A 249 5.77 -24.91 1.92
CA ASP A 249 6.39 -24.79 3.24
C ASP A 249 5.32 -25.00 4.31
N THR A 250 5.17 -26.24 4.75
CA THR A 250 4.23 -26.62 5.82
C THR A 250 4.78 -26.36 7.23
N ASN A 251 6.04 -25.94 7.33
CA ASN A 251 6.72 -25.64 8.59
C ASN A 251 6.73 -24.12 8.90
N ALA A 252 5.97 -23.32 8.13
CA ALA A 252 5.86 -21.89 8.31
C ALA A 252 4.79 -21.56 9.37
N ASN A 253 5.19 -20.94 10.47
CA ASN A 253 4.29 -20.59 11.56
C ASN A 253 3.31 -19.50 11.15
N SER A 254 2.02 -19.71 11.44
CA SER A 254 0.96 -18.72 11.17
C SER A 254 1.22 -17.40 11.91
N GLY A 255 0.95 -16.29 11.24
CA GLY A 255 1.25 -14.92 11.66
C GLY A 255 2.68 -14.43 11.36
N THR A 256 3.60 -15.32 10.99
CA THR A 256 5.02 -14.98 10.78
C THR A 256 5.29 -14.54 9.34
N LEU A 257 6.13 -13.52 9.19
CA LEU A 257 6.69 -13.09 7.90
C LEU A 257 7.98 -13.86 7.62
N TYR A 258 8.06 -14.46 6.43
CA TYR A 258 9.23 -15.16 5.94
C TYR A 258 9.73 -14.56 4.63
N PHE A 259 11.02 -14.73 4.40
CA PHE A 259 11.71 -14.34 3.18
C PHE A 259 12.31 -15.58 2.53
N TYR A 260 12.05 -15.75 1.23
CA TYR A 260 12.48 -16.90 0.46
C TYR A 260 13.38 -16.51 -0.71
N THR A 261 14.36 -17.36 -0.97
CA THR A 261 15.16 -17.35 -2.20
C THR A 261 15.29 -18.77 -2.74
N ILE A 262 15.50 -18.92 -4.04
CA ILE A 262 15.56 -20.21 -4.72
C ILE A 262 16.75 -20.24 -5.66
N THR A 263 17.44 -21.37 -5.72
CA THR A 263 18.48 -21.67 -6.73
C THR A 263 18.05 -22.85 -7.59
N ALA A 264 18.45 -22.86 -8.85
CA ALA A 264 18.26 -23.97 -9.78
C ALA A 264 19.60 -24.68 -10.06
N SER A 265 19.58 -25.98 -10.26
CA SER A 265 20.78 -26.79 -10.49
C SER A 265 20.60 -27.77 -11.65
N ASN A 266 21.71 -28.06 -12.33
CA ASN A 266 21.87 -29.17 -13.28
C ASN A 266 23.22 -29.86 -13.02
N GLU A 267 23.60 -30.81 -13.89
CA GLU A 267 24.88 -31.53 -13.80
C GLU A 267 26.12 -30.62 -13.87
N THR A 268 26.00 -29.44 -14.47
CA THR A 268 27.11 -28.49 -14.62
C THR A 268 27.28 -27.59 -13.40
N GLY A 269 26.21 -27.26 -12.69
CA GLY A 269 26.30 -26.45 -11.48
C GLY A 269 24.99 -25.84 -11.03
N THR A 270 25.09 -24.81 -10.19
CA THR A 270 23.96 -24.14 -9.54
C THR A 270 23.91 -22.66 -9.92
N SER A 271 22.71 -22.15 -10.17
CA SER A 271 22.46 -20.74 -10.48
C SER A 271 22.75 -19.83 -9.27
N ALA A 272 22.84 -18.52 -9.52
CA ALA A 272 22.68 -17.54 -8.45
C ALA A 272 21.28 -17.65 -7.80
N SER A 273 21.12 -17.07 -6.61
CA SER A 273 19.82 -17.01 -5.92
C SER A 273 18.85 -16.08 -6.64
N SER A 274 17.56 -16.47 -6.64
CA SER A 274 16.46 -15.63 -7.10
C SER A 274 16.37 -14.31 -6.33
N ALA A 275 15.59 -13.36 -6.86
CA ALA A 275 15.13 -12.25 -6.05
C ALA A 275 14.35 -12.76 -4.82
N LYS A 276 14.47 -12.01 -3.72
CA LYS A 276 13.78 -12.29 -2.46
C LYS A 276 12.26 -12.21 -2.64
N LEU A 277 11.56 -13.22 -2.13
CA LEU A 277 10.10 -13.24 -2.01
C LEU A 277 9.71 -13.14 -0.53
N ALA A 278 8.99 -12.09 -0.14
CA ALA A 278 8.42 -11.98 1.19
C ALA A 278 6.99 -12.54 1.20
N ALA A 279 6.67 -13.34 2.21
CA ALA A 279 5.35 -13.95 2.36
C ALA A 279 5.03 -14.26 3.82
N SER A 280 3.78 -14.04 4.22
CA SER A 280 3.31 -14.42 5.55
C SER A 280 2.48 -15.71 5.50
N SER A 281 2.71 -16.58 6.48
CA SER A 281 1.79 -17.69 6.76
C SER A 281 0.63 -17.08 7.55
N GLY A 282 -0.60 -17.20 7.10
CA GLY A 282 -1.72 -16.41 7.62
C GLY A 282 -1.62 -14.90 7.31
N LEU A 283 -2.43 -14.11 8.02
CA LEU A 283 -2.43 -12.64 7.95
C LEU A 283 -1.86 -12.05 9.25
N PRO A 284 -1.26 -10.84 9.20
CA PRO A 284 -0.60 -10.23 10.35
C PRO A 284 -1.61 -9.65 11.35
N GLY A 285 -1.19 -9.42 12.59
CA GLY A 285 -1.95 -8.56 13.51
C GLY A 285 -3.32 -9.08 13.93
N GLY A 286 -3.52 -10.40 13.91
CA GLY A 286 -4.82 -11.02 14.18
C GLY A 286 -5.84 -10.83 13.07
N PHE A 287 -5.42 -10.37 11.88
CA PHE A 287 -6.29 -10.38 10.72
C PHE A 287 -6.65 -11.82 10.34
N MET A 288 -7.88 -11.99 9.90
CA MET A 288 -8.45 -13.18 9.30
C MET A 288 -9.03 -12.80 7.94
N SER A 289 -9.41 -13.78 7.13
CA SER A 289 -10.16 -13.49 5.91
C SER A 289 -11.24 -14.52 5.64
N MET A 290 -12.33 -14.08 5.01
CA MET A 290 -13.43 -14.93 4.56
C MET A 290 -14.22 -14.27 3.44
N ASP A 291 -14.96 -15.08 2.69
CA ASP A 291 -16.03 -14.60 1.83
C ASP A 291 -17.30 -14.34 2.67
N VAL A 292 -17.97 -13.24 2.35
CA VAL A 292 -19.19 -12.78 3.01
C VAL A 292 -20.33 -12.92 2.03
N GLY A 293 -21.44 -13.50 2.48
CA GLY A 293 -22.62 -13.71 1.66
C GLY A 293 -22.42 -14.75 0.57
N LYS A 294 -23.24 -14.64 -0.48
CA LYS A 294 -23.23 -15.61 -1.58
C LYS A 294 -22.16 -15.24 -2.60
N VAL A 295 -21.05 -15.96 -2.57
CA VAL A 295 -19.90 -15.80 -3.47
C VAL A 295 -19.74 -17.08 -4.30
N GLY A 296 -19.58 -16.95 -5.61
CA GLY A 296 -19.48 -18.06 -6.56
C GLY A 296 -18.07 -18.60 -6.74
N LEU A 297 -17.03 -17.78 -6.52
CA LEU A 297 -15.62 -18.17 -6.58
C LEU A 297 -14.93 -17.75 -5.27
N PRO A 298 -14.31 -18.69 -4.54
CA PRO A 298 -13.72 -18.36 -3.25
C PRO A 298 -12.58 -17.35 -3.38
N GLY A 299 -12.61 -16.34 -2.50
CA GLY A 299 -11.56 -15.34 -2.40
C GLY A 299 -10.39 -15.78 -1.52
N TYR A 300 -9.31 -15.02 -1.57
CA TYR A 300 -8.16 -15.20 -0.67
C TYR A 300 -7.46 -13.88 -0.38
N SER A 301 -6.72 -13.84 0.73
CA SER A 301 -5.95 -12.69 1.17
C SER A 301 -4.53 -13.10 1.54
N GLU A 302 -3.56 -12.27 1.16
CA GLU A 302 -2.13 -12.49 1.38
C GLU A 302 -1.47 -11.24 1.92
N PHE A 303 -0.40 -11.42 2.70
CA PHE A 303 0.43 -10.33 3.18
C PHE A 303 1.91 -10.64 2.95
N ASN A 304 2.65 -9.66 2.44
CA ASN A 304 4.08 -9.80 2.13
C ASN A 304 4.99 -8.93 3.02
N GLY A 305 4.49 -8.47 4.17
CA GLY A 305 5.21 -7.53 5.04
C GLY A 305 4.88 -6.05 4.77
N GLN A 306 4.41 -5.71 3.57
CA GLN A 306 4.14 -4.33 3.16
C GLN A 306 2.73 -4.11 2.63
N THR A 307 2.15 -5.12 1.99
CA THR A 307 0.89 -4.99 1.26
C THR A 307 -0.02 -6.16 1.52
N PHE A 308 -1.31 -5.90 1.66
CA PHE A 308 -2.35 -6.91 1.52
C PHE A 308 -2.71 -7.04 0.05
N THR A 309 -2.64 -8.25 -0.50
CA THR A 309 -3.17 -8.56 -1.83
C THR A 309 -4.34 -9.51 -1.66
N MET A 310 -5.49 -9.13 -2.20
CA MET A 310 -6.74 -9.84 -2.04
C MET A 310 -7.33 -10.16 -3.40
N GLU A 311 -7.89 -11.36 -3.52
CA GLU A 311 -8.71 -11.76 -4.64
C GLU A 311 -10.14 -11.96 -4.12
N GLY A 312 -11.12 -11.33 -4.77
CA GLY A 312 -12.51 -11.43 -4.36
C GLY A 312 -13.47 -11.40 -5.54
N GLU A 313 -14.43 -12.31 -5.54
CA GLU A 313 -15.69 -12.16 -6.29
C GLU A 313 -16.72 -11.45 -5.39
N GLY A 314 -17.89 -11.16 -5.94
CA GLY A 314 -19.02 -10.71 -5.15
C GLY A 314 -19.97 -9.85 -5.96
N HIS A 315 -21.26 -9.93 -5.63
CA HIS A 315 -22.31 -9.17 -6.30
C HIS A 315 -22.24 -7.68 -5.93
N ASP A 316 -22.28 -7.37 -4.64
CA ASP A 316 -22.14 -6.00 -4.19
C ASP A 316 -21.77 -5.87 -2.70
N VAL A 317 -21.20 -4.71 -2.34
CA VAL A 317 -21.25 -4.18 -0.97
C VAL A 317 -22.35 -3.11 -0.98
N GLY A 318 -23.59 -3.55 -0.72
CA GLY A 318 -24.80 -2.82 -1.10
C GLY A 318 -26.09 -3.60 -0.81
N GLY A 319 -27.25 -3.02 -1.17
CA GLY A 319 -28.56 -3.64 -0.99
C GLY A 319 -28.87 -4.10 0.44
N THR A 320 -29.70 -5.14 0.56
CA THR A 320 -30.09 -5.76 1.84
C THR A 320 -29.06 -6.76 2.39
N ASP A 321 -28.20 -7.28 1.52
CA ASP A 321 -27.20 -8.30 1.81
C ASP A 321 -25.94 -8.09 0.96
N ASP A 322 -24.79 -8.22 1.59
CA ASP A 322 -23.49 -8.06 0.95
C ASP A 322 -22.95 -9.38 0.40
N SER A 323 -22.18 -9.29 -0.69
CA SER A 323 -21.42 -10.38 -1.30
C SER A 323 -20.04 -9.88 -1.72
N PHE A 324 -18.98 -10.31 -1.01
CA PHE A 324 -17.58 -9.89 -1.22
C PHE A 324 -16.56 -10.71 -0.41
N HIS A 325 -15.26 -10.58 -0.71
CA HIS A 325 -14.16 -11.10 0.12
C HIS A 325 -13.68 -10.07 1.16
N PHE A 326 -13.48 -10.47 2.41
CA PHE A 326 -13.18 -9.57 3.52
C PHE A 326 -11.94 -10.01 4.30
N ALA A 327 -10.93 -9.16 4.40
CA ALA A 327 -9.80 -9.32 5.34
C ALA A 327 -10.04 -8.42 6.55
N TYR A 328 -10.11 -8.99 7.75
CA TYR A 328 -10.64 -8.29 8.92
C TYR A 328 -10.00 -8.70 10.24
N ALA A 329 -10.10 -7.82 11.23
CA ALA A 329 -9.76 -8.10 12.62
C ALA A 329 -10.91 -7.69 13.56
N PRO A 330 -11.09 -8.35 14.71
CA PRO A 330 -12.02 -7.89 15.74
C PRO A 330 -11.53 -6.60 16.38
N MET A 331 -12.46 -5.73 16.75
CA MET A 331 -12.18 -4.47 17.44
C MET A 331 -13.28 -4.17 18.45
N THR A 332 -12.90 -3.56 19.58
CA THR A 332 -13.83 -3.10 20.61
C THR A 332 -13.71 -1.59 20.78
N GLY A 333 -14.84 -0.88 20.84
CA GLY A 333 -14.91 0.53 21.15
C GLY A 333 -14.70 1.46 19.95
N ASP A 334 -14.05 2.59 20.23
CA ASP A 334 -13.83 3.66 19.24
C ASP A 334 -12.51 3.46 18.49
N GLY A 335 -12.44 3.99 17.28
CA GLY A 335 -11.19 3.94 16.54
C GLY A 335 -11.31 4.23 15.06
N THR A 336 -10.19 4.03 14.37
CA THR A 336 -10.04 4.41 12.96
C THR A 336 -9.49 3.25 12.17
N ILE A 337 -9.94 3.09 10.93
CA ILE A 337 -9.21 2.35 9.90
C ILE A 337 -8.72 3.32 8.83
N THR A 338 -7.48 3.17 8.40
CA THR A 338 -6.89 3.87 7.26
C THR A 338 -6.17 2.86 6.38
N ALA A 339 -6.31 2.99 5.07
CA ALA A 339 -5.56 2.19 4.10
C ALA A 339 -5.38 3.00 2.81
N ARG A 340 -4.38 2.64 2.01
CA ARG A 340 -4.22 3.18 0.66
C ARG A 340 -4.38 2.07 -0.37
N VAL A 341 -5.31 2.27 -1.28
CA VAL A 341 -5.54 1.38 -2.43
C VAL A 341 -4.43 1.63 -3.44
N VAL A 342 -3.76 0.57 -3.89
CA VAL A 342 -2.68 0.64 -4.87
C VAL A 342 -3.01 -0.14 -6.15
N ARG A 343 -2.37 0.26 -7.25
CA ARG A 343 -2.52 -0.37 -8.58
C ARG A 343 -1.61 -1.59 -8.72
N PRO A 344 -1.87 -2.49 -9.69
CA PRO A 344 -3.01 -2.53 -10.60
C PRO A 344 -4.23 -3.23 -10.01
N MET A 345 -5.43 -2.77 -10.37
CA MET A 345 -6.69 -3.49 -10.13
C MET A 345 -7.17 -4.15 -11.42
N SER A 346 -7.88 -5.27 -11.28
CA SER A 346 -8.35 -6.09 -12.41
C SER A 346 -9.55 -5.49 -13.13
N SER A 347 -10.47 -4.87 -12.38
CA SER A 347 -11.75 -4.37 -12.89
C SER A 347 -11.99 -2.90 -12.53
N GLN A 348 -12.77 -2.23 -13.38
CA GLN A 348 -13.28 -0.87 -13.16
C GLN A 348 -14.57 -0.84 -12.32
N TRP A 349 -15.15 -2.02 -12.10
CA TRP A 349 -16.34 -2.29 -11.30
C TRP A 349 -16.01 -2.66 -9.85
N THR A 350 -14.71 -2.83 -9.57
CA THR A 350 -14.22 -3.20 -8.25
C THR A 350 -14.62 -2.16 -7.20
N LYS A 351 -15.10 -2.63 -6.04
CA LYS A 351 -15.31 -1.82 -4.84
C LYS A 351 -14.24 -2.10 -3.77
N PRO A 352 -13.06 -1.44 -3.83
CA PRO A 352 -12.10 -1.48 -2.75
C PRO A 352 -12.45 -0.43 -1.68
N GLY A 353 -11.96 -0.60 -0.45
CA GLY A 353 -12.24 0.35 0.60
C GLY A 353 -11.68 0.01 1.98
N VAL A 354 -12.28 0.66 2.98
CA VAL A 354 -12.13 0.30 4.39
C VAL A 354 -13.52 0.18 5.00
N MET A 355 -13.71 -0.77 5.90
CA MET A 355 -15.03 -1.13 6.43
C MET A 355 -14.97 -1.38 7.94
N MET A 356 -16.04 -1.00 8.63
CA MET A 356 -16.39 -1.43 9.98
C MET A 356 -17.80 -2.05 9.91
N ARG A 357 -17.93 -3.32 10.30
CA ARG A 357 -19.19 -4.07 10.25
C ARG A 357 -19.45 -4.77 11.56
N GLU A 358 -20.71 -4.81 11.98
CA GLU A 358 -21.11 -5.32 13.30
C GLU A 358 -20.85 -6.83 13.44
N THR A 359 -21.20 -7.60 12.41
CA THR A 359 -21.08 -9.06 12.35
C THR A 359 -20.59 -9.50 10.97
N LEU A 360 -20.17 -10.75 10.82
CA LEU A 360 -19.73 -11.32 9.53
C LEU A 360 -20.89 -11.80 8.63
N ALA A 361 -22.15 -11.68 9.09
CA ALA A 361 -23.34 -12.04 8.31
C ALA A 361 -23.58 -11.06 7.15
N ALA A 362 -24.07 -11.55 6.02
CA ALA A 362 -24.28 -10.74 4.80
C ALA A 362 -25.19 -9.52 5.00
N ASP A 363 -26.16 -9.62 5.90
CA ASP A 363 -27.16 -8.59 6.20
C ASP A 363 -26.72 -7.60 7.30
N SER A 364 -25.45 -7.64 7.71
CA SER A 364 -24.96 -6.90 8.88
C SER A 364 -25.04 -5.39 8.74
N ARG A 365 -25.18 -4.69 9.88
CA ARG A 365 -24.94 -3.24 9.92
C ARG A 365 -23.47 -2.98 9.59
N HIS A 366 -23.22 -1.98 8.75
CA HIS A 366 -21.84 -1.58 8.45
C HIS A 366 -21.75 -0.09 8.09
N ALA A 367 -20.55 0.45 8.27
CA ALA A 367 -20.11 1.69 7.65
C ALA A 367 -18.82 1.39 6.87
N SER A 368 -18.73 1.90 5.65
CA SER A 368 -17.60 1.66 4.77
C SER A 368 -17.24 2.92 4.02
N VAL A 369 -15.95 3.19 3.83
CA VAL A 369 -15.49 4.13 2.82
C VAL A 369 -15.01 3.33 1.64
N LEU A 370 -15.74 3.42 0.53
CA LEU A 370 -15.46 2.66 -0.69
C LEU A 370 -15.07 3.59 -1.83
N LEU A 371 -14.18 3.14 -2.70
CA LEU A 371 -14.14 3.64 -4.07
C LEU A 371 -15.20 2.87 -4.86
N LEU A 372 -16.26 3.55 -5.24
CA LEU A 372 -17.33 3.01 -6.07
C LEU A 372 -16.84 2.83 -7.52
N PRO A 373 -17.54 2.00 -8.33
CA PRO A 373 -17.29 1.90 -9.76
C PRO A 373 -17.18 3.26 -10.43
N HIS A 374 -16.29 3.37 -11.41
CA HIS A 374 -15.92 4.66 -12.03
C HIS A 374 -15.26 5.67 -11.07
N TRP A 375 -14.69 5.17 -9.97
CA TRP A 375 -13.76 5.88 -9.08
C TRP A 375 -14.36 7.11 -8.40
N SER A 376 -15.41 6.89 -7.62
CA SER A 376 -15.93 7.89 -6.69
C SER A 376 -15.77 7.41 -5.25
N GLY A 377 -15.12 8.19 -4.40
CA GLY A 377 -15.07 7.90 -2.96
C GLY A 377 -16.41 8.22 -2.32
N ALA A 378 -16.96 7.31 -1.52
CA ALA A 378 -18.22 7.52 -0.83
C ALA A 378 -18.26 6.81 0.54
N LEU A 379 -19.07 7.34 1.46
CA LEU A 379 -19.45 6.67 2.69
C LEU A 379 -20.70 5.82 2.41
N VAL A 380 -20.55 4.50 2.48
CA VAL A 380 -21.58 3.48 2.17
C VAL A 380 -21.96 2.76 3.45
N THR A 381 -23.25 2.75 3.80
CA THR A 381 -23.70 2.37 5.14
C THR A 381 -24.97 1.56 5.14
N ARG A 382 -25.06 0.54 6.00
CA ARG A 382 -26.30 -0.15 6.35
C ARG A 382 -26.57 0.07 7.84
N SER A 383 -27.62 0.85 8.16
CA SER A 383 -27.90 1.24 9.56
C SER A 383 -28.73 0.22 10.34
N LYS A 384 -29.42 -0.70 9.65
CA LYS A 384 -30.25 -1.76 10.23
C LYS A 384 -29.86 -3.11 9.63
N LYS A 385 -29.83 -4.16 10.45
CA LYS A 385 -29.63 -5.52 9.95
C LYS A 385 -30.72 -5.85 8.92
N GLY A 386 -30.33 -6.34 7.74
CA GLY A 386 -31.22 -6.63 6.60
C GLY A 386 -31.89 -5.40 5.97
N GLY A 387 -31.50 -4.19 6.36
CA GLY A 387 -32.00 -2.96 5.75
C GLY A 387 -31.24 -2.58 4.48
N GLU A 388 -31.79 -1.63 3.73
CA GLU A 388 -31.13 -1.09 2.54
C GLU A 388 -29.84 -0.33 2.86
N THR A 389 -28.82 -0.55 2.02
CA THR A 389 -27.58 0.21 2.07
C THR A 389 -27.74 1.57 1.40
N THR A 390 -27.29 2.62 2.08
CA THR A 390 -27.31 3.99 1.60
C THR A 390 -25.91 4.46 1.21
N THR A 391 -25.82 5.29 0.16
CA THR A 391 -24.58 5.95 -0.25
C THR A 391 -24.66 7.44 0.06
N ASN A 392 -23.83 7.91 0.99
CA ASN A 392 -23.68 9.32 1.30
C ASN A 392 -22.64 9.98 0.38
N LYS A 393 -22.67 11.31 0.31
CA LYS A 393 -21.76 12.24 -0.42
C LYS A 393 -20.65 11.56 -1.24
N ALA A 394 -21.00 11.14 -2.46
CA ALA A 394 -20.03 10.60 -3.40
C ALA A 394 -19.15 11.72 -3.98
N ARG A 395 -17.84 11.47 -4.06
CA ARG A 395 -16.86 12.40 -4.63
C ARG A 395 -16.05 11.74 -5.73
N HIS A 396 -16.22 12.22 -6.95
CA HIS A 396 -15.50 11.72 -8.11
C HIS A 396 -13.98 12.03 -8.02
N LEU A 397 -13.15 11.04 -8.33
CA LEU A 397 -11.72 11.25 -8.54
C LEU A 397 -11.51 11.90 -9.91
N GLY A 398 -10.90 13.08 -9.94
CA GLY A 398 -10.64 13.79 -11.20
C GLY A 398 -9.71 13.03 -12.15
N GLU A 399 -9.68 13.45 -13.43
CA GLU A 399 -8.99 12.76 -14.53
C GLU A 399 -7.48 12.53 -14.30
N LYS A 400 -6.83 13.36 -13.47
CA LYS A 400 -5.44 13.14 -13.08
C LYS A 400 -5.19 11.82 -12.31
N HIS A 401 -6.24 11.26 -11.71
CA HIS A 401 -6.20 10.02 -10.94
C HIS A 401 -6.86 8.83 -11.65
N VAL A 402 -7.49 9.08 -12.81
CA VAL A 402 -8.30 8.08 -13.52
C VAL A 402 -8.00 8.12 -15.02
N ILE A 403 -7.48 7.03 -15.56
CA ILE A 403 -7.27 6.89 -17.01
C ILE A 403 -8.58 6.44 -17.67
N LYS A 404 -9.01 7.21 -18.69
CA LYS A 404 -10.16 6.90 -19.56
C LYS A 404 -11.44 6.54 -18.79
N LYS A 405 -11.67 7.15 -17.62
CA LYS A 405 -12.82 6.91 -16.71
C LYS A 405 -12.96 5.47 -16.18
N ASN A 406 -11.95 4.63 -16.38
CA ASN A 406 -12.05 3.19 -16.19
C ASN A 406 -10.95 2.60 -15.31
N ARG A 407 -9.82 3.27 -15.12
CA ARG A 407 -8.73 2.72 -14.31
C ARG A 407 -8.15 3.76 -13.37
N LEU A 408 -8.06 3.41 -12.09
CA LEU A 408 -7.30 4.19 -11.12
C LEU A 408 -5.82 4.20 -11.55
N SER A 409 -5.28 5.39 -11.81
CA SER A 409 -3.90 5.57 -12.29
C SER A 409 -2.91 5.83 -11.17
N THR A 410 -3.39 6.34 -10.03
CA THR A 410 -2.59 6.70 -8.85
C THR A 410 -3.16 6.06 -7.59
N PRO A 411 -2.33 5.64 -6.63
CA PRO A 411 -2.80 5.21 -5.31
C PRO A 411 -3.75 6.22 -4.65
N TYR A 412 -4.64 5.73 -3.78
CA TYR A 412 -5.61 6.60 -3.10
C TYR A 412 -5.88 6.17 -1.66
N TRP A 413 -5.86 7.12 -0.74
CA TRP A 413 -6.06 6.91 0.69
C TRP A 413 -7.53 6.99 1.07
N LEU A 414 -7.95 6.10 1.96
CA LEU A 414 -9.29 6.02 2.52
C LEU A 414 -9.20 5.89 4.04
N ARG A 415 -10.12 6.54 4.74
CA ARG A 415 -10.18 6.51 6.21
C ARG A 415 -11.62 6.49 6.69
N LEU A 416 -11.89 5.64 7.67
CA LEU A 416 -13.17 5.59 8.37
C LEU A 416 -12.91 5.69 9.88
N ILE A 417 -13.60 6.60 10.54
CA ILE A 417 -13.50 6.86 11.97
C ILE A 417 -14.84 6.51 12.63
N ARG A 418 -14.79 5.69 13.68
CA ARG A 418 -15.91 5.45 14.60
C ARG A 418 -15.66 6.18 15.91
N PHE A 419 -16.67 6.92 16.35
CA PHE A 419 -16.77 7.44 17.69
C PHE A 419 -18.19 7.25 18.24
N ARG A 420 -18.34 6.41 19.27
CA ARG A 420 -19.62 5.87 19.75
C ARG A 420 -20.39 5.21 18.59
N ASN A 421 -21.52 5.80 18.23
CA ASN A 421 -22.36 5.37 17.11
C ASN A 421 -22.10 6.19 15.85
N ARG A 422 -21.22 7.20 15.91
CA ARG A 422 -20.93 8.07 14.78
C ARG A 422 -19.82 7.52 13.92
N PHE A 423 -20.07 7.34 12.64
CA PHE A 423 -19.10 6.91 11.64
C PHE A 423 -18.85 8.05 10.65
N THR A 424 -17.58 8.43 10.45
CA THR A 424 -17.19 9.52 9.54
C THR A 424 -16.14 9.05 8.53
N GLY A 425 -16.42 9.28 7.25
CA GLY A 425 -15.57 8.84 6.15
C GLY A 425 -14.71 9.97 5.57
N TYR A 426 -13.48 9.64 5.17
CA TYR A 426 -12.56 10.55 4.50
C TYR A 426 -11.80 9.85 3.37
N MET A 427 -11.34 10.65 2.41
CA MET A 427 -10.49 10.19 1.31
C MET A 427 -9.36 11.21 1.03
N SER A 428 -8.21 10.76 0.53
CA SER A 428 -7.08 11.63 0.22
C SER A 428 -6.22 11.12 -0.93
N ALA A 429 -5.71 12.02 -1.75
CA ALA A 429 -4.76 11.69 -2.82
C ALA A 429 -3.32 11.55 -2.31
N ASP A 430 -2.97 12.20 -1.20
CA ASP A 430 -1.60 12.33 -0.71
C ASP A 430 -1.40 11.79 0.72
N GLY A 431 -2.49 11.54 1.45
CA GLY A 431 -2.46 11.08 2.85
C GLY A 431 -2.34 12.22 3.87
N TYR A 432 -2.22 13.47 3.40
CA TYR A 432 -2.05 14.67 4.22
C TYR A 432 -3.27 15.59 4.16
N ASN A 433 -3.86 15.75 2.97
CA ASN A 433 -5.03 16.57 2.70
C ASN A 433 -6.27 15.68 2.56
N TRP A 434 -7.08 15.62 3.61
CA TRP A 434 -8.24 14.74 3.69
C TRP A 434 -9.52 15.47 3.30
N LYS A 435 -10.32 14.83 2.44
CA LYS A 435 -11.64 15.30 2.03
C LYS A 435 -12.72 14.51 2.77
N ASP A 436 -13.62 15.22 3.43
CA ASP A 436 -14.79 14.66 4.11
C ASP A 436 -15.80 14.03 3.13
N LEU A 437 -16.25 12.82 3.44
CA LEU A 437 -17.32 12.06 2.76
C LEU A 437 -18.62 12.01 3.57
N GLY A 438 -18.69 12.71 4.70
CA GLY A 438 -19.85 12.80 5.58
C GLY A 438 -19.76 11.91 6.81
N SER A 439 -20.80 12.02 7.66
CA SER A 439 -20.97 11.22 8.87
C SER A 439 -22.37 10.62 8.95
N VAL A 440 -22.51 9.48 9.63
CA VAL A 440 -23.79 8.84 9.96
C VAL A 440 -23.78 8.32 11.39
N GLU A 441 -24.94 8.24 12.03
CA GLU A 441 -25.11 7.53 13.31
C GLU A 441 -25.67 6.12 13.03
N ILE A 442 -24.96 5.08 13.48
CA ILE A 442 -25.37 3.68 13.40
C ILE A 442 -25.25 3.10 14.82
N PRO A 443 -26.34 2.57 15.41
CA PRO A 443 -26.30 1.91 16.70
C PRO A 443 -25.63 0.54 16.57
N MET A 444 -24.31 0.53 16.45
CA MET A 444 -23.48 -0.66 16.28
C MET A 444 -22.95 -1.16 17.63
N ALA A 445 -22.90 -2.48 17.81
CA ALA A 445 -22.30 -3.11 18.98
C ALA A 445 -20.87 -2.60 19.27
N GLN A 446 -20.46 -2.65 20.54
CA GLN A 446 -19.12 -2.22 20.95
C GLN A 446 -18.03 -3.11 20.37
N THR A 447 -18.28 -4.42 20.25
CA THR A 447 -17.41 -5.37 19.55
C THR A 447 -17.91 -5.58 18.13
N PHE A 448 -17.02 -5.44 17.15
CA PHE A 448 -17.32 -5.47 15.73
C PHE A 448 -16.06 -5.85 14.94
N TYR A 449 -16.16 -5.90 13.62
CA TYR A 449 -15.06 -6.25 12.72
C TYR A 449 -14.65 -5.06 11.86
N VAL A 450 -13.34 -4.82 11.77
CA VAL A 450 -12.74 -3.75 10.98
C VAL A 450 -11.82 -4.35 9.92
N GLY A 451 -11.86 -3.85 8.69
CA GLY A 451 -11.13 -4.52 7.62
C GLY A 451 -11.21 -3.91 6.22
N LEU A 452 -10.75 -4.70 5.26
CA LEU A 452 -10.57 -4.37 3.86
C LEU A 452 -11.50 -5.25 3.01
N PRO A 453 -12.39 -4.68 2.19
CA PRO A 453 -13.24 -5.44 1.28
C PRO A 453 -12.59 -5.61 -0.11
N ALA A 454 -12.88 -6.70 -0.80
CA ALA A 454 -12.63 -6.88 -2.22
C ALA A 454 -13.89 -7.47 -2.89
N CYS A 455 -14.52 -6.68 -3.74
CA CYS A 455 -15.76 -7.05 -4.44
C CYS A 455 -15.60 -6.72 -5.93
N SER A 456 -15.81 -7.70 -6.80
CA SER A 456 -15.67 -7.53 -8.24
C SER A 456 -16.86 -6.85 -8.91
N GLN A 457 -18.06 -6.98 -8.31
CA GLN A 457 -19.36 -6.69 -8.92
C GLN A 457 -19.63 -7.48 -10.21
N LEU A 458 -18.91 -8.58 -10.41
CA LEU A 458 -19.01 -9.41 -11.60
C LEU A 458 -19.27 -10.85 -11.19
N ASN A 459 -20.38 -11.40 -11.68
CA ASN A 459 -20.77 -12.78 -11.41
C ASN A 459 -19.71 -13.75 -11.94
N LYS A 460 -19.19 -14.64 -11.07
CA LYS A 460 -18.16 -15.65 -11.42
C LYS A 460 -16.86 -15.06 -11.97
N VAL A 461 -16.57 -13.79 -11.73
CA VAL A 461 -15.30 -13.15 -12.09
C VAL A 461 -14.73 -12.45 -10.88
N THR A 462 -13.53 -12.83 -10.47
CA THR A 462 -12.83 -12.21 -9.34
C THR A 462 -12.08 -10.95 -9.75
N THR A 463 -11.84 -10.06 -8.79
CA THR A 463 -10.92 -8.92 -8.92
C THR A 463 -9.78 -9.04 -7.93
N THR A 464 -8.58 -8.62 -8.37
CA THR A 464 -7.45 -8.38 -7.46
C THR A 464 -7.53 -6.96 -6.91
N VAL A 465 -7.37 -6.81 -5.59
CA VAL A 465 -7.24 -5.53 -4.89
C VAL A 465 -6.00 -5.56 -4.01
N THR A 466 -5.23 -4.49 -4.02
CA THR A 466 -4.03 -4.37 -3.18
C THR A 466 -4.13 -3.13 -2.30
N TYR A 467 -3.80 -3.32 -1.02
CA TYR A 467 -3.76 -2.26 0.00
C TYR A 467 -2.37 -2.17 0.60
N ASP A 468 -1.87 -0.94 0.77
CA ASP A 468 -0.70 -0.66 1.60
C ASP A 468 -1.05 0.35 2.72
N HIS A 469 -0.11 0.56 3.65
CA HIS A 469 -0.28 1.45 4.80
C HIS A 469 -1.59 1.21 5.58
N VAL A 470 -1.98 -0.06 5.68
CA VAL A 470 -3.18 -0.48 6.41
C VAL A 470 -2.94 -0.24 7.89
N SER A 471 -3.92 0.37 8.55
CA SER A 471 -3.80 0.80 9.93
C SER A 471 -5.16 0.71 10.60
N ILE A 472 -5.26 -0.11 11.65
CA ILE A 472 -6.36 -0.19 12.62
C ILE A 472 -5.82 0.07 14.04
N PRO A 473 -6.63 0.29 15.09
CA PRO A 473 -6.09 0.66 16.40
C PRO A 473 -5.15 -0.38 17.00
N THR A 474 -5.37 -1.66 16.71
CA THR A 474 -4.62 -2.81 17.24
C THR A 474 -3.44 -3.22 16.38
N TRP A 475 -3.35 -2.75 15.13
CA TRP A 475 -2.32 -3.20 14.19
C TRP A 475 -2.13 -2.22 13.03
N ARG A 476 -0.91 -2.14 12.49
CA ARG A 476 -0.62 -1.42 11.24
C ARG A 476 0.48 -2.09 10.45
N THR A 477 0.52 -1.81 9.15
CA THR A 477 1.62 -2.20 8.28
C THR A 477 2.94 -1.67 8.87
N PRO A 478 3.96 -2.52 9.03
CA PRO A 478 5.31 -2.11 9.40
C PRO A 478 5.87 -1.11 8.38
N PRO A 479 6.72 -0.15 8.79
CA PRO A 479 7.42 0.69 7.84
C PRO A 479 8.39 -0.14 6.98
N SER A 480 8.67 0.33 5.77
CA SER A 480 9.50 -0.39 4.79
C SER A 480 10.96 -0.56 5.22
N ASP A 481 11.40 0.16 6.25
CA ASP A 481 12.75 0.10 6.83
C ASP A 481 12.90 -0.96 7.93
N GLY A 482 11.83 -1.73 8.23
CA GLY A 482 11.89 -2.86 9.15
C GLY A 482 11.83 -2.49 10.63
N ASN A 483 11.49 -1.24 10.98
CA ASN A 483 11.38 -0.84 12.38
C ASN A 483 9.97 -1.14 12.94
N GLU A 484 9.84 -2.27 13.66
CA GLU A 484 8.58 -2.85 14.14
C GLU A 484 7.89 -2.05 15.27
N ASP A 485 8.55 -1.09 15.90
CA ASP A 485 8.06 -0.42 17.13
C ASP A 485 7.14 0.79 16.91
N LEU A 486 6.70 1.03 15.68
CA LEU A 486 5.98 2.26 15.38
C LEU A 486 4.46 1.95 15.38
N ILE A 487 3.70 2.55 16.32
CA ILE A 487 2.26 2.90 16.20
C ILE A 487 2.16 4.23 15.46
N ALA A 488 1.25 4.39 14.49
CA ALA A 488 1.14 5.64 13.72
C ALA A 488 0.25 6.59 14.51
N ALA A 489 0.68 7.79 14.93
CA ALA A 489 -0.33 8.76 15.37
C ALA A 489 -1.18 9.13 14.16
N ARG A 490 -2.48 9.00 14.36
CA ARG A 490 -3.49 9.45 13.42
C ARG A 490 -3.93 10.83 13.87
N PRO A 491 -4.15 11.80 12.98
CA PRO A 491 -4.88 13.00 13.34
C PRO A 491 -6.22 12.63 13.99
N GLU A 492 -6.35 12.84 15.30
CA GLU A 492 -7.55 12.52 16.08
C GLU A 492 -7.97 13.73 16.92
N PRO A 493 -9.25 14.13 16.95
CA PRO A 493 -9.72 15.15 17.88
C PRO A 493 -9.98 14.56 19.26
N ARG A 494 -9.95 15.37 20.33
CA ARG A 494 -10.43 14.96 21.66
C ARG A 494 -11.96 15.07 21.73
N TRP A 495 -12.63 14.18 20.98
CA TRP A 495 -14.08 14.20 20.72
C TRP A 495 -14.97 14.30 21.96
N HIS A 496 -14.51 13.88 23.14
CA HIS A 496 -15.26 13.89 24.41
C HIS A 496 -15.04 15.15 25.25
N LYS A 497 -14.20 16.09 24.81
CA LYS A 497 -13.88 17.29 25.58
C LYS A 497 -14.45 18.52 24.88
N THR A 498 -15.66 18.92 25.24
CA THR A 498 -16.26 20.18 24.77
C THR A 498 -15.31 21.39 24.92
N PRO A 499 -14.62 21.57 26.08
CA PRO A 499 -13.66 22.67 26.24
C PRO A 499 -12.49 22.63 25.24
N TRP A 500 -12.12 21.44 24.77
CA TRP A 500 -11.06 21.27 23.76
C TRP A 500 -11.49 21.86 22.41
N PHE A 501 -12.72 21.56 21.97
CA PHE A 501 -13.25 22.14 20.74
C PHE A 501 -13.53 23.63 20.85
N GLU A 502 -14.00 24.11 22.01
CA GLU A 502 -14.20 25.54 22.26
C GLU A 502 -12.89 26.31 22.10
N ARG A 503 -11.82 25.82 22.72
CA ARG A 503 -10.50 26.42 22.58
C ARG A 503 -9.96 26.32 21.15
N HIS A 504 -10.13 25.20 20.45
CA HIS A 504 -9.79 25.07 19.02
C HIS A 504 -10.55 26.08 18.14
N ARG A 505 -11.85 26.31 18.41
CA ARG A 505 -12.63 27.35 17.70
C ARG A 505 -12.12 28.75 18.03
N ALA A 506 -11.78 29.02 19.30
CA ALA A 506 -11.22 30.30 19.71
C ALA A 506 -9.88 30.61 19.02
N PHE A 507 -9.02 29.60 18.82
CA PHE A 507 -7.79 29.72 18.05
C PHE A 507 -8.05 30.14 16.60
N ASN A 508 -8.97 29.44 15.93
CA ASN A 508 -9.38 29.77 14.57
C ASN A 508 -9.90 31.22 14.48
N ALA A 509 -10.70 31.65 15.45
CA ALA A 509 -11.18 33.03 15.50
C ALA A 509 -10.05 34.04 15.75
N ARG A 510 -9.09 33.74 16.63
CA ARG A 510 -7.94 34.61 16.92
C ARG A 510 -6.99 34.75 15.73
N VAL A 511 -6.69 33.64 15.06
CA VAL A 511 -5.76 33.59 13.91
C VAL A 511 -6.34 34.34 12.72
N LYS A 512 -7.66 34.23 12.49
CA LYS A 512 -8.36 35.00 11.44
C LYS A 512 -8.29 36.51 11.60
N LYS A 513 -8.07 37.03 12.82
CA LYS A 513 -7.87 38.47 13.04
C LYS A 513 -6.53 38.98 12.48
N GLY A 514 -5.64 38.09 12.03
CA GLY A 514 -4.30 38.45 11.57
C GLY A 514 -3.39 38.91 12.71
N ASN A 515 -2.30 39.60 12.35
CA ASN A 515 -1.27 40.08 13.27
C ASN A 515 -0.77 38.96 14.21
N VAL A 516 -0.06 38.00 13.61
CA VAL A 516 0.49 36.81 14.26
C VAL A 516 1.94 36.63 13.79
N ASP A 517 2.90 37.01 14.63
CA ASP A 517 4.33 36.88 14.30
C ASP A 517 4.97 35.64 14.95
N LEU A 518 4.44 35.18 16.08
CA LEU A 518 4.94 34.05 16.85
C LEU A 518 3.81 33.08 17.21
N LEU A 519 4.02 31.78 16.99
CA LEU A 519 3.13 30.72 17.46
C LEU A 519 3.79 29.93 18.58
N MET A 520 3.03 29.57 19.62
CA MET A 520 3.40 28.49 20.55
C MET A 520 2.40 27.34 20.43
N ILE A 521 2.90 26.13 20.16
CA ILE A 521 2.09 24.94 19.93
C ILE A 521 2.55 23.86 20.92
N GLY A 522 1.61 23.30 21.67
CA GLY A 522 1.93 22.25 22.63
C GLY A 522 0.72 21.73 23.40
N ASP A 523 1.00 21.21 24.59
CA ASP A 523 0.03 20.60 25.50
C ASP A 523 -0.28 21.48 26.72
N SER A 524 -0.52 20.88 27.91
CA SER A 524 -0.82 21.61 29.14
C SER A 524 0.31 22.52 29.59
N ILE A 525 1.57 22.10 29.39
CA ILE A 525 2.74 22.90 29.81
C ILE A 525 2.78 24.19 28.99
N THR A 526 2.47 24.15 27.70
CA THR A 526 2.39 25.36 26.87
C THR A 526 1.06 26.11 27.06
N HIS A 527 -0.05 25.40 27.31
CA HIS A 527 -1.36 26.04 27.50
C HIS A 527 -1.35 26.95 28.75
N TRP A 528 -0.64 26.55 29.81
CA TRP A 528 -0.61 27.29 31.06
C TRP A 528 0.17 28.61 31.01
N TRP A 529 0.78 28.98 29.86
CA TRP A 529 1.15 30.36 29.58
C TRP A 529 -0.04 31.33 29.63
N ASP A 530 -1.26 30.86 29.35
CA ASP A 530 -2.48 31.68 29.44
C ASP A 530 -3.05 31.74 30.86
N LYS A 531 -2.52 30.94 31.79
CA LYS A 531 -3.06 30.80 33.15
C LYS A 531 -2.54 31.93 34.04
N GLU A 532 -3.46 32.58 34.77
CA GLU A 532 -3.15 33.63 35.73
C GLU A 532 -2.72 33.09 37.11
N GLY A 533 -2.16 33.97 37.93
CA GLY A 533 -1.69 33.67 39.29
C GLY A 533 -0.36 32.93 39.32
N GLU A 534 0.07 32.59 40.54
CA GLU A 534 1.40 32.00 40.80
C GLU A 534 1.58 30.60 40.19
N SER A 535 0.48 29.92 39.84
CA SER A 535 0.48 28.60 39.22
C SER A 535 0.43 28.62 37.69
N GLY A 536 0.61 29.79 37.07
CA GLY A 536 0.52 30.00 35.63
C GLY A 536 1.56 30.98 35.08
N GLY A 537 1.66 31.05 33.76
CA GLY A 537 2.69 31.81 33.05
C GLY A 537 2.26 33.18 32.54
N LYS A 538 1.01 33.62 32.74
CA LYS A 538 0.44 34.79 32.04
C LYS A 538 1.24 36.07 32.24
N LYS A 539 1.70 36.34 33.47
CA LYS A 539 2.52 37.52 33.77
C LYS A 539 3.84 37.51 32.99
N ILE A 540 4.47 36.34 32.86
CA ILE A 540 5.72 36.18 32.13
C ILE A 540 5.47 36.23 30.61
N TRP A 541 4.36 35.67 30.13
CA TRP A 541 3.94 35.79 28.72
C TRP A 541 3.81 37.25 28.30
N ASP A 542 3.18 38.09 29.13
CA ASP A 542 2.99 39.52 28.84
C ASP A 542 4.32 40.28 28.77
N GLN A 543 5.32 39.84 29.55
CA GLN A 543 6.66 40.42 29.54
C GLN A 543 7.46 40.05 28.28
N TYR A 544 7.46 38.76 27.89
CA TYR A 544 8.38 38.24 26.86
C TYR A 544 7.75 38.09 25.46
N TYR A 545 6.45 37.81 25.36
CA TYR A 545 5.84 37.32 24.11
C TYR A 545 4.67 38.18 23.61
N ALA A 546 3.94 38.89 24.49
CA ALA A 546 2.81 39.69 24.05
C ALA A 546 3.16 40.76 23.01
N LYS A 547 4.34 41.41 23.13
CA LYS A 547 4.83 42.40 22.16
C LYS A 547 5.22 41.82 20.80
N ARG A 548 5.39 40.50 20.71
CA ARG A 548 5.73 39.76 19.47
C ARG A 548 4.50 39.22 18.76
N ASN A 549 3.32 39.80 19.01
CA ASN A 549 2.04 39.34 18.46
C ASN A 549 1.85 37.82 18.62
N ALA A 550 2.33 37.28 19.75
CA ALA A 550 2.38 35.85 19.95
C ALA A 550 0.98 35.27 20.16
N VAL A 551 0.76 34.07 19.63
CA VAL A 551 -0.50 33.33 19.79
C VAL A 551 -0.20 31.95 20.38
N ASN A 552 -0.82 31.66 21.51
CA ASN A 552 -0.77 30.36 22.15
C ASN A 552 -1.85 29.43 21.55
N LEU A 553 -1.41 28.43 20.81
CA LEU A 553 -2.23 27.39 20.18
C LEU A 553 -2.17 26.05 20.93
N ALA A 554 -1.82 26.06 22.22
CA ALA A 554 -1.70 24.84 23.03
C ALA A 554 -2.99 24.49 23.78
N ILE A 555 -3.30 23.20 23.91
CA ILE A 555 -4.47 22.72 24.66
C ILE A 555 -4.04 21.65 25.66
N SER A 556 -4.54 21.77 26.89
CA SER A 556 -4.20 20.84 27.98
C SER A 556 -4.54 19.39 27.63
N GLY A 557 -3.59 18.49 27.86
CA GLY A 557 -3.74 17.06 27.57
C GLY A 557 -3.66 16.70 26.09
N ASP A 558 -3.20 17.62 25.23
CA ASP A 558 -2.87 17.27 23.86
C ASP A 558 -1.73 16.26 23.80
N ARG A 559 -1.86 15.39 22.81
CA ARG A 559 -0.87 14.42 22.35
C ARG A 559 -0.54 14.76 20.90
N THR A 560 0.48 14.13 20.33
CA THR A 560 0.91 14.40 18.96
C THR A 560 -0.22 14.25 17.93
N GLU A 561 -1.08 13.24 18.06
CA GLU A 561 -2.30 13.05 17.24
C GLU A 561 -3.27 14.24 17.27
N HIS A 562 -3.44 14.85 18.44
CA HIS A 562 -4.38 15.94 18.65
C HIS A 562 -3.86 17.21 17.97
N VAL A 563 -2.55 17.48 18.08
CA VAL A 563 -1.89 18.58 17.37
C VAL A 563 -2.00 18.37 15.86
N LEU A 564 -1.71 17.16 15.36
CA LEU A 564 -1.84 16.84 13.94
C LEU A 564 -3.25 17.14 13.41
N TRP A 565 -4.29 16.73 14.14
CA TRP A 565 -5.67 17.03 13.77
C TRP A 565 -5.95 18.52 13.78
N ARG A 566 -5.48 19.23 14.80
CA ARG A 566 -5.67 20.68 14.93
C ARG A 566 -5.04 21.48 13.80
N LEU A 567 -3.87 21.06 13.31
CA LEU A 567 -3.22 21.67 12.15
C LEU A 567 -3.94 21.33 10.82
N GLU A 568 -4.64 20.20 10.76
CA GLU A 568 -5.48 19.83 9.61
C GLU A 568 -6.79 20.61 9.56
N ASN A 569 -7.31 21.02 10.72
CA ASN A 569 -8.64 21.61 10.87
C ASN A 569 -8.58 23.10 11.25
N GLY A 570 -7.62 23.83 10.67
CA GLY A 570 -7.43 25.26 10.85
C GLY A 570 -6.17 25.63 11.64
N ASN A 571 -6.31 26.51 12.64
CA ASN A 571 -5.33 27.09 13.57
C ASN A 571 -4.16 27.86 12.97
N ILE A 572 -3.79 27.59 11.72
CA ILE A 572 -2.66 28.22 11.05
C ILE A 572 -2.97 28.59 9.60
N ASP A 573 -4.23 28.44 9.18
CA ASP A 573 -4.64 28.74 7.82
C ASP A 573 -4.68 30.26 7.59
N GLY A 574 -4.06 30.70 6.48
CA GLY A 574 -4.07 32.10 6.07
C GLY A 574 -3.12 33.03 6.82
N ILE A 575 -2.19 32.50 7.63
CA ILE A 575 -1.14 33.27 8.29
C ILE A 575 0.25 32.87 7.81
N SER A 576 1.23 33.73 8.09
CA SER A 576 2.65 33.48 7.79
C SER A 576 3.53 34.04 8.92
N PRO A 577 3.46 33.48 10.14
CA PRO A 577 4.25 33.94 11.28
C PRO A 577 5.75 33.80 11.01
N LYS A 578 6.57 34.58 11.71
CA LYS A 578 8.03 34.52 11.58
C LYS A 578 8.60 33.26 12.23
N LEU A 579 8.02 32.86 13.37
CA LEU A 579 8.47 31.71 14.16
C LEU A 579 7.29 30.90 14.71
N ALA A 580 7.41 29.58 14.70
CA ALA A 580 6.56 28.66 15.43
C ALA A 580 7.39 27.83 16.41
N ILE A 581 7.01 27.85 17.68
CA ILE A 581 7.63 27.07 18.76
C ILE A 581 6.75 25.86 19.03
N LEU A 582 7.33 24.67 18.95
CA LEU A 582 6.65 23.40 19.17
C LEU A 582 7.27 22.68 20.37
N MET A 583 6.44 22.36 21.36
CA MET A 583 6.79 21.43 22.45
C MET A 583 5.59 20.53 22.72
N ILE A 584 5.70 19.26 22.34
CA ILE A 584 4.61 18.28 22.47
C ILE A 584 5.20 16.90 22.70
N GLY A 585 4.47 16.04 23.40
CA GLY A 585 4.75 14.61 23.50
C GLY A 585 4.80 14.07 24.92
N THR A 586 4.84 14.93 25.95
CA THR A 586 4.87 14.44 27.34
C THR A 586 3.65 13.56 27.61
N ASN A 587 2.45 13.96 27.17
CA ASN A 587 1.21 13.20 27.39
C ASN A 587 1.12 11.88 26.59
N ASN A 588 2.04 11.62 25.65
CA ASN A 588 2.11 10.35 24.94
C ASN A 588 2.79 9.26 25.77
N HIS A 589 3.41 9.58 26.92
CA HIS A 589 4.16 8.64 27.76
C HIS A 589 3.36 7.39 28.18
N SER A 590 2.04 7.52 28.34
CA SER A 590 1.13 6.44 28.75
C SER A 590 0.48 5.70 27.59
N SER A 591 0.56 6.24 26.37
CA SER A 591 -0.20 5.76 25.21
C SER A 591 0.65 5.40 24.00
N SER A 592 1.93 5.79 23.96
CA SER A 592 2.79 5.61 22.79
C SER A 592 4.25 5.35 23.19
N PRO A 593 4.97 4.48 22.46
CA PRO A 593 6.43 4.37 22.57
C PRO A 593 7.15 5.70 22.23
N PRO A 594 8.35 5.94 22.75
CA PRO A 594 9.15 7.12 22.42
C PRO A 594 9.42 7.32 20.91
N GLU A 595 9.63 6.24 20.18
CA GLU A 595 9.91 6.22 18.74
C GLU A 595 8.73 6.78 17.94
N VAL A 596 7.51 6.41 18.36
CA VAL A 596 6.25 6.89 17.80
C VAL A 596 6.13 8.39 18.02
N THR A 597 6.28 8.80 19.27
CA THR A 597 6.19 10.21 19.67
C THR A 597 7.20 11.06 18.90
N ALA A 598 8.45 10.60 18.79
CA ALA A 598 9.51 11.28 18.05
C ALA A 598 9.17 11.44 16.55
N ARG A 599 8.68 10.38 15.91
CA ARG A 599 8.24 10.45 14.51
C ARG A 599 7.05 11.41 14.35
N ASP A 600 6.10 11.40 15.27
CA ASP A 600 4.91 12.26 15.15
C ASP A 600 5.24 13.74 15.34
N ILE A 601 6.22 14.06 16.19
CA ILE A 601 6.80 15.40 16.25
C ILE A 601 7.38 15.78 14.87
N ARG A 602 8.10 14.88 14.19
CA ARG A 602 8.59 15.13 12.81
C ARG A 602 7.45 15.33 11.81
N LEU A 603 6.36 14.58 11.93
CA LEU A 603 5.18 14.77 11.08
C LEU A 603 4.52 16.14 11.31
N ILE A 604 4.42 16.58 12.57
CA ILE A 604 3.93 17.93 12.91
C ILE A 604 4.83 18.99 12.29
N VAL A 605 6.16 18.86 12.43
CA VAL A 605 7.14 19.78 11.82
C VAL A 605 7.00 19.81 10.29
N GLY A 606 6.90 18.65 9.64
CA GLY A 606 6.68 18.58 8.19
C GLY A 606 5.38 19.27 7.77
N LYS A 607 4.29 19.07 8.52
CA LYS A 607 3.01 19.74 8.26
C LYS A 607 3.09 21.25 8.43
N LEU A 608 3.81 21.73 9.45
CA LEU A 608 4.08 23.15 9.64
C LEU A 608 4.90 23.72 8.48
N ARG A 609 5.96 23.05 8.00
CA ARG A 609 6.74 23.49 6.84
C ARG A 609 5.90 23.58 5.56
N ILE A 610 4.98 22.63 5.36
CA ILE A 610 4.08 22.63 4.20
C ILE A 610 3.08 23.78 4.28
N LYS A 611 2.42 23.97 5.43
CA LYS A 611 1.38 24.99 5.58
C LYS A 611 1.94 26.40 5.77
N LEU A 612 3.13 26.53 6.34
CA LEU A 612 3.79 27.77 6.69
C LEU A 612 5.22 27.81 6.12
N PRO A 613 5.38 27.84 4.78
CA PRO A 613 6.68 27.65 4.14
C PRO A 613 7.73 28.73 4.48
N LYS A 614 7.29 29.93 4.91
CA LYS A 614 8.15 31.05 5.31
C LYS A 614 8.46 31.10 6.81
N THR A 615 7.83 30.25 7.61
CA THR A 615 7.95 30.26 9.07
C THR A 615 9.11 29.38 9.51
N LYS A 616 10.00 29.92 10.37
CA LYS A 616 11.01 29.14 11.08
C LYS A 616 10.33 28.32 12.18
N ILE A 617 10.85 27.14 12.49
CA ILE A 617 10.30 26.24 13.50
C ILE A 617 11.36 25.99 14.58
N LEU A 618 11.02 26.26 15.84
CA LEU A 618 11.81 25.87 16.99
C LEU A 618 11.12 24.71 17.70
N VAL A 619 11.74 23.53 17.67
CA VAL A 619 11.30 22.35 18.41
C VAL A 619 12.06 22.33 19.74
N LEU A 620 11.32 22.35 20.85
CA LEU A 620 11.90 22.17 22.17
C LEU A 620 11.92 20.69 22.55
N GLY A 621 12.99 20.27 23.22
CA GLY A 621 13.01 19.00 23.94
C GLY A 621 11.88 18.95 24.97
N ILE A 622 11.25 17.79 25.12
CA ILE A 622 10.22 17.57 26.13
C ILE A 622 10.90 17.68 27.50
N PHE A 623 10.34 18.49 28.39
CA PHE A 623 10.92 18.71 29.71
C PHE A 623 10.98 17.41 30.54
N PRO A 624 11.98 17.29 31.43
CA PRO A 624 11.97 16.24 32.45
C PRO A 624 10.70 16.38 33.31
N ARG A 625 10.31 15.29 33.97
CA ARG A 625 9.15 15.24 34.87
C ARG A 625 9.40 14.27 36.03
N GLY A 626 8.50 14.24 37.00
CA GLY A 626 8.66 13.45 38.22
C GLY A 626 9.76 14.00 39.13
N GLY A 627 10.07 13.28 40.21
CA GLY A 627 11.05 13.74 41.22
C GLY A 627 12.51 13.53 40.81
N ASN A 628 12.82 12.46 40.07
CA ASN A 628 14.18 12.03 39.72
C ASN A 628 14.20 11.22 38.39
N ASP A 629 15.35 10.65 38.03
CA ASP A 629 15.56 9.87 36.79
C ASP A 629 14.84 8.49 36.76
N ASP A 630 14.28 8.04 37.88
CA ASP A 630 13.56 6.75 37.97
C ASP A 630 12.11 6.87 37.46
N ASP A 631 11.61 8.09 37.25
CA ASP A 631 10.29 8.33 36.68
C ASP A 631 10.21 7.78 35.24
N THR A 632 9.33 6.80 35.05
CA THR A 632 9.18 6.12 33.74
C THR A 632 8.76 7.08 32.62
N ALA A 633 7.99 8.14 32.93
CA ALA A 633 7.59 9.13 31.94
C ALA A 633 8.76 10.06 31.60
N ARG A 634 9.62 10.41 32.57
CA ARG A 634 10.88 11.13 32.32
C ARG A 634 11.80 10.33 31.41
N GLN A 635 12.00 9.04 31.68
CA GLN A 635 12.84 8.17 30.85
C GLN A 635 12.35 8.12 29.39
N LYS A 636 11.02 8.01 29.20
CA LYS A 636 10.39 8.08 27.87
C LYS A 636 10.61 9.44 27.21
N ASN A 637 10.37 10.55 27.90
CA ASN A 637 10.60 11.90 27.37
C ASN A 637 12.06 12.09 26.92
N MET A 638 13.03 11.65 27.73
CA MET A 638 14.46 11.75 27.39
C MET A 638 14.83 10.88 26.19
N LYS A 639 14.22 9.69 26.04
CA LYS A 639 14.40 8.87 24.83
C LYS A 639 13.84 9.58 23.60
N VAL A 640 12.67 10.22 23.71
CA VAL A 640 12.11 11.03 22.60
C VAL A 640 13.08 12.15 22.22
N ASN A 641 13.61 12.91 23.20
CA ASN A 641 14.54 14.01 22.95
C ASN A 641 15.79 13.55 22.17
N LYS A 642 16.37 12.40 22.56
CA LYS A 642 17.48 11.79 21.82
C LYS A 642 17.11 11.45 20.37
N LEU A 643 15.89 11.01 20.11
CA LEU A 643 15.41 10.64 18.79
C LEU A 643 15.03 11.84 17.90
N ILE A 644 14.77 13.01 18.48
CA ILE A 644 14.43 14.24 17.74
C ILE A 644 15.55 15.28 17.71
N CYS A 645 16.68 15.07 18.39
CA CYS A 645 17.72 16.09 18.51
C CYS A 645 18.34 16.52 17.17
N ASN A 646 18.31 15.63 16.17
CA ASN A 646 18.76 15.87 14.80
C ASN A 646 17.63 16.31 13.84
N ILE A 647 16.50 16.82 14.36
CA ILE A 647 15.38 17.30 13.52
C ILE A 647 15.69 18.62 12.79
N GLY A 648 16.75 19.33 13.19
CA GLY A 648 17.18 20.55 12.49
C GLY A 648 17.55 20.30 11.03
N ASP A 649 17.33 21.30 10.19
CA ASP A 649 17.61 21.23 8.74
C ASP A 649 18.83 22.07 8.34
N GLU A 650 19.39 21.73 7.18
CA GLU A 650 20.54 22.42 6.60
C GLU A 650 20.21 23.86 6.18
N ASP A 651 18.97 24.08 5.72
CA ASP A 651 18.41 25.37 5.31
C ASP A 651 18.15 26.33 6.49
N ARG A 652 18.41 25.88 7.74
CA ARG A 652 18.25 26.65 8.98
C ARG A 652 16.82 27.21 9.17
N MET A 653 15.81 26.48 8.72
CA MET A 653 14.40 26.76 8.95
C MET A 653 13.81 25.95 10.12
N ILE A 654 14.43 24.82 10.47
CA ILE A 654 14.05 23.97 11.60
C ILE A 654 15.21 23.95 12.61
N HIS A 655 14.89 24.23 13.87
CA HIS A 655 15.85 24.30 14.96
C HIS A 655 15.40 23.41 16.11
N TYR A 656 16.33 22.66 16.70
CA TYR A 656 16.10 21.90 17.93
C TYR A 656 16.85 22.52 19.10
N ARG A 657 16.20 22.66 20.26
CA ARG A 657 16.87 23.06 21.50
C ARG A 657 16.31 22.28 22.68
N ASP A 658 17.20 21.69 23.47
CA ASP A 658 16.86 21.11 24.75
C ASP A 658 17.26 22.09 25.86
N ILE A 659 16.27 22.58 26.60
CA ILE A 659 16.46 23.47 27.76
C ILE A 659 16.03 22.78 29.07
N GLY A 660 15.88 21.45 29.05
CA GLY A 660 15.39 20.69 30.20
C GLY A 660 16.29 20.79 31.44
N ALA A 661 17.59 21.03 31.25
CA ALA A 661 18.55 21.22 32.33
C ALA A 661 18.21 22.41 33.25
N THR A 662 17.49 23.42 32.75
CA THR A 662 17.02 24.57 33.54
C THR A 662 16.22 24.14 34.77
N PHE A 663 15.42 23.09 34.63
CA PHE A 663 14.51 22.59 35.66
C PHE A 663 15.14 21.55 36.61
N LEU A 664 16.42 21.25 36.44
CA LEU A 664 17.11 20.21 37.20
C LEU A 664 18.14 20.78 38.16
N ASP A 665 18.27 20.14 39.31
CA ASP A 665 19.42 20.23 40.21
C ASP A 665 20.09 18.85 40.25
N GLY A 666 21.15 18.69 39.46
CA GLY A 666 21.73 17.39 39.13
C GLY A 666 20.69 16.44 38.52
N ARG A 667 20.35 15.36 39.25
CA ARG A 667 19.35 14.37 38.82
C ARG A 667 17.92 14.71 39.27
N ARG A 668 17.74 15.64 40.21
CA ARG A 668 16.44 15.94 40.82
C ARG A 668 15.74 17.09 40.10
N MET A 669 14.42 17.03 40.08
CA MET A 669 13.59 18.15 39.62
C MET A 669 13.62 19.27 40.67
N LYS A 670 13.68 20.53 40.24
CA LYS A 670 13.56 21.71 41.11
C LYS A 670 12.09 21.93 41.53
N PRO A 671 11.69 21.60 42.78
CA PRO A 671 10.28 21.66 43.19
C PRO A 671 9.77 23.10 43.33
N ASP A 672 10.67 24.08 43.49
CA ASP A 672 10.34 25.50 43.51
C ASP A 672 9.98 26.05 42.12
N LEU A 673 10.34 25.34 41.04
CA LEU A 673 9.99 25.68 39.66
C LEU A 673 8.85 24.81 39.12
N ILE A 674 8.87 23.50 39.40
CA ILE A 674 7.88 22.53 38.93
C ILE A 674 7.32 21.74 40.13
N PRO A 675 6.40 22.34 40.91
CA PRO A 675 5.98 21.81 42.22
C PRO A 675 5.21 20.49 42.16
N ASP A 676 4.47 20.23 41.08
CA ASP A 676 3.75 18.97 40.85
C ASP A 676 4.54 17.95 40.03
N GLY A 677 5.83 18.23 39.76
CA GLY A 677 6.71 17.42 38.93
C GLY A 677 6.36 17.38 37.45
N THR A 678 5.41 18.19 36.95
CA THR A 678 5.06 18.26 35.51
C THR A 678 4.87 19.68 34.98
N HIS A 679 4.14 20.53 35.70
CA HIS A 679 3.77 21.87 35.27
C HIS A 679 4.61 22.94 35.99
N PRO A 680 5.26 23.85 35.23
CA PRO A 680 5.92 25.01 35.81
C PRO A 680 4.93 25.90 36.57
N ASN A 681 5.37 26.45 37.70
CA ASN A 681 4.74 27.61 38.32
C ASN A 681 5.27 28.90 37.69
N GLN A 682 4.87 30.06 38.18
CA GLN A 682 5.28 31.35 37.62
C GLN A 682 6.83 31.54 37.59
N LYS A 683 7.55 31.04 38.61
CA LYS A 683 9.03 31.06 38.62
C LYS A 683 9.60 30.10 37.57
N GLY A 684 9.02 28.92 37.43
CA GLY A 684 9.37 27.97 36.38
C GLY A 684 9.14 28.54 34.97
N TYR A 685 8.06 29.28 34.74
CA TYR A 685 7.83 29.99 33.47
C TYR A 685 8.83 31.12 33.24
N ALA A 686 9.25 31.85 34.28
CA ALA A 686 10.33 32.84 34.15
C ALA A 686 11.65 32.17 33.73
N ALA A 687 12.04 31.07 34.39
CA ALA A 687 13.22 30.30 34.04
C ALA A 687 13.15 29.71 32.61
N TRP A 688 11.96 29.25 32.18
CA TRP A 688 11.73 28.85 30.79
C TRP A 688 11.97 30.03 29.84
N ALA A 689 11.32 31.17 30.09
CA ALA A 689 11.45 32.34 29.23
C ALA A 689 12.90 32.79 29.10
N GLU A 690 13.63 32.92 30.21
CA GLU A 690 15.05 33.31 30.24
C GLU A 690 15.94 32.34 29.44
N ALA A 691 15.74 31.03 29.60
CA ALA A 691 16.52 30.03 28.86
C ALA A 691 16.22 30.01 27.35
N MET A 692 14.98 30.33 26.97
CA MET A 692 14.52 30.30 25.58
C MET A 692 14.76 31.61 24.83
N GLU A 693 14.80 32.74 25.54
CA GLU A 693 14.82 34.09 24.99
C GLU A 693 15.98 34.36 24.01
N PRO A 694 17.25 34.00 24.31
CA PRO A 694 18.36 34.23 23.37
C PRO A 694 18.19 33.51 22.02
N ILE A 695 17.51 32.36 22.03
CA ILE A 695 17.22 31.60 20.83
C ILE A 695 16.09 32.28 20.05
N VAL A 696 15.00 32.66 20.73
CA VAL A 696 13.83 33.29 20.10
C VAL A 696 14.20 34.63 19.49
N SER A 697 14.87 35.52 20.23
CA SER A 697 15.37 36.81 19.73
C SER A 697 16.23 36.63 18.47
N LYS A 698 17.18 35.69 18.50
CA LYS A 698 18.02 35.38 17.32
C LYS A 698 17.22 34.90 16.12
N LEU A 699 16.23 34.03 16.33
CA LEU A 699 15.42 33.48 15.23
C LEU A 699 14.48 34.53 14.62
N LEU A 700 14.00 35.47 15.44
CA LEU A 700 13.18 36.61 15.01
C LEU A 700 14.00 37.77 14.42
N GLY A 701 15.33 37.76 14.59
CA GLY A 701 16.20 38.84 14.11
C GLY A 701 16.20 40.07 15.01
N GLU A 702 15.88 39.89 16.30
CA GLU A 702 15.84 40.94 17.31
C GLU A 702 17.22 41.08 17.98
N THR A 703 17.61 42.32 18.32
CA THR A 703 18.81 42.58 19.13
C THR A 703 18.54 42.16 20.57
N ASN A 704 19.36 41.24 21.08
CA ASN A 704 19.16 40.56 22.38
C ASN A 704 18.99 41.57 23.53
N PRO A 705 17.83 41.68 24.20
CA PRO A 705 17.60 42.71 25.23
C PRO A 705 18.29 42.43 26.57
N VAL A 706 18.85 41.23 26.78
CA VAL A 706 19.38 40.77 28.08
C VAL A 706 20.92 40.75 28.12
N ALA A 707 21.56 41.69 27.43
CA ALA A 707 22.95 42.03 27.66
C ALA A 707 23.02 43.33 28.48
N LYS A 708 22.79 43.19 29.79
CA LYS A 708 23.31 44.11 30.81
C LYS A 708 23.78 43.30 32.00
#